data_AF-A0AAY5L492-F1
#
_entry.id   AF-A0AAY5L492-F1
#
_cell.length_a   1.000
_cell.length_b   1.000
_cell.length_c   1.000
_cell.angle_alpha   90.00
_cell.angle_beta   90.00
_cell.angle_gamma   90.00
#
_symmetry.space_group_name_H-M   'P 1'
#
loop_
_entity.id
_entity.type
_entity.pdbx_description
1 polymer ?
#
loop_
_entity_poly.entity_id
_entity_poly.type
_entity_poly.pdbx_seq_one_letter_code
_entity_poly.pdbx_strand_id
1 'polypeptide(L)'
;LQVHIVHLFLKNSSSSPLLFTYYSALHRMSCFTLQDTQKVTRNNPLQLAPGEQYEVQLQFRPKHPGFYPAALVFEFKPPHSSSPPSLAFHLLRFVEAQCVTSLARELGPTAPYRPRPIIPNPILPPVCEYLNQRAPEIRGLCRKMVAISPSLWSRSLLEGGLTWESYKELLQLLLYLEAIQMEVDIKKYNMTKSPMFRDKAKKSLLVLEVPGVSENRPSVLRGDSLLVTKWGEGKEGKVLVKYRGYVHRVELERVKLGFNPKLLSSFIDGQKFDVEFTVNRLTTRLQQRAAELAFQHNLGNTLFPSGGTTTKTPKLQQLWLYDKALEQNPEQYSAVQNIVAGSSRPAPYLVFGPPGTGKTVTLVEAIKQVLKTKGSSHILACAPSNSAADLLCVKLLEHLEKRKLFRMYASSRNPDDVPTDCCNMGEHCFVFPCKEELMKYSIIITTLLTAGRLVTGGIPPDHFSHVFVDEAGHAVETETIIPLAGLLDPDNGQVVLAGDPKQLGPIIRSPLAIKYGLGVSLLERLMKVSLYQKEESTGTFNNRYVTKLLRNYRSHPSILKVPNELFYEGELQVFANEMIRNSYCNWEHLPQKGFPVVFHGVAGRDEREENSPSFFNVAEVEVLMEYMRKLLQGQGKRGLATISPKDIGIIAPYRKQVEKIRKALKIVEKEFKLTSIKDLKVGSVEEFQGQERRVILVSTVRSSAKYIQTDQRFSLGFVKNEKRFNVAVTRAKALLVVVGNPLVLRGDPAWDRYVDRLLFCPPTVETEESEVQQQLDPEWRNEL
;
A
#
# COMPACT_ATOMS: atom_id res chain seq x y z
N LEU A 1 8.29 37.72 0.86
CA LEU A 1 6.96 37.23 1.26
C LEU A 1 6.10 38.45 1.58
N GLN A 2 4.90 38.53 1.01
CA GLN A 2 4.01 39.68 1.16
C GLN A 2 3.31 39.61 2.52
N VAL A 3 3.29 40.72 3.28
CA VAL A 3 2.53 40.81 4.54
C VAL A 3 1.11 41.21 4.18
N HIS A 4 0.13 40.42 4.59
CA HIS A 4 -1.29 40.76 4.44
C HIS A 4 -1.81 41.29 5.76
N ILE A 5 -2.55 42.40 5.75
CA ILE A 5 -3.07 43.04 6.95
C ILE A 5 -4.60 42.98 6.89
N VAL A 6 -5.22 42.49 7.95
CA VAL A 6 -6.67 42.50 8.15
C VAL A 6 -6.97 43.40 9.34
N HIS A 7 -7.87 44.36 9.16
CA HIS A 7 -8.25 45.31 10.19
C HIS A 7 -9.49 44.78 10.92
N LEU A 8 -9.36 44.52 12.22
CA LEU A 8 -10.45 44.05 13.09
C LEU A 8 -10.95 45.20 13.95
N PHE A 9 -12.25 45.50 13.88
CA PHE A 9 -12.85 46.58 14.66
C PHE A 9 -13.66 46.03 15.83
N LEU A 10 -13.21 46.30 17.04
CA LEU A 10 -13.89 45.99 18.30
C LEU A 10 -14.84 47.13 18.63
N LYS A 11 -16.16 46.91 18.53
CA LYS A 11 -17.19 47.90 18.87
C LYS A 11 -17.83 47.58 20.21
N ASN A 12 -17.87 48.55 21.12
CA ASN A 12 -18.70 48.44 22.32
C ASN A 12 -20.16 48.77 21.98
N SER A 13 -21.04 47.77 22.01
CA SER A 13 -22.48 47.94 21.76
C SER A 13 -23.33 47.96 23.04
N SER A 14 -22.73 47.93 24.24
CA SER A 14 -23.48 48.03 25.49
C SER A 14 -23.78 49.48 25.86
N SER A 15 -24.64 49.68 26.85
CA SER A 15 -24.95 50.98 27.45
C SER A 15 -23.92 51.44 28.49
N SER A 16 -22.89 50.62 28.78
CA SER A 16 -21.86 50.89 29.80
C SER A 16 -20.45 50.79 29.21
N PRO A 17 -19.46 51.52 29.77
CA PRO A 17 -18.08 51.36 29.33
C PRO A 17 -17.55 49.95 29.59
N LEU A 18 -16.58 49.50 28.80
CA LEU A 18 -15.91 48.20 28.94
C LEU A 18 -14.39 48.38 28.91
N LEU A 19 -13.67 47.59 29.71
CA LEU A 19 -12.20 47.53 29.67
C LEU A 19 -11.77 46.38 28.77
N PHE A 20 -11.14 46.68 27.64
CA PHE A 20 -10.42 45.72 26.82
C PHE A 20 -9.05 45.45 27.45
N THR A 21 -8.79 44.23 27.88
CA THR A 21 -7.65 43.92 28.78
C THR A 21 -6.63 42.99 28.17
N TYR A 22 -7.01 42.15 27.21
CA TYR A 22 -6.07 41.18 26.64
C TYR A 22 -6.56 40.70 25.28
N TYR A 23 -5.63 40.41 24.38
CA TYR A 23 -5.93 39.69 23.16
C TYR A 23 -4.80 38.73 22.82
N SER A 24 -5.14 37.65 22.12
CA SER A 24 -4.15 36.68 21.65
C SER A 24 -4.72 35.81 20.54
N ALA A 25 -3.85 35.29 19.68
CA ALA A 25 -4.17 34.16 18.82
C ALA A 25 -3.82 32.87 19.59
N LEU A 26 -4.83 32.05 19.89
CA LEU A 26 -4.67 30.83 20.70
C LEU A 26 -3.83 29.75 20.02
N HIS A 27 -3.89 29.67 18.69
CA HIS A 27 -3.01 28.81 17.90
C HIS A 27 -1.78 29.61 17.49
N ARG A 28 -0.62 29.26 18.05
CA ARG A 28 0.67 29.94 17.81
C ARG A 28 1.27 29.59 16.45
N MET A 29 0.48 29.55 15.38
CA MET A 29 1.05 29.60 14.04
C MET A 29 1.73 30.96 13.90
N SER A 30 3.07 30.99 13.80
CA SER A 30 3.84 32.24 13.71
C SER A 30 3.53 33.09 12.46
N CYS A 31 2.64 32.62 11.61
CA CYS A 31 2.10 33.35 10.48
C CYS A 31 1.12 34.46 10.89
N PHE A 32 0.49 34.42 12.07
CA PHE A 32 -0.43 35.49 12.52
C PHE A 32 0.17 36.31 13.67
N THR A 33 0.10 37.63 13.55
CA THR A 33 0.51 38.56 14.61
C THR A 33 -0.57 39.62 14.80
N LEU A 34 -1.08 39.78 16.02
CA LEU A 34 -2.00 40.85 16.38
C LEU A 34 -1.19 42.07 16.86
N GLN A 35 -1.55 43.25 16.39
CA GLN A 35 -0.96 44.52 16.80
C GLN A 35 -2.05 45.57 16.95
N ASP A 36 -1.93 46.45 17.93
CA ASP A 36 -2.82 47.57 18.16
C ASP A 36 -2.02 48.84 18.51
N THR A 37 -2.62 50.01 18.35
CA THR A 37 -1.93 51.29 18.51
C THR A 37 -1.57 51.61 19.97
N GLN A 38 -2.39 51.18 20.93
CA GLN A 38 -2.22 51.45 22.36
C GLN A 38 -1.50 50.32 23.13
N LYS A 39 -1.12 49.22 22.46
CA LYS A 39 -0.45 48.05 23.05
C LYS A 39 -1.21 47.54 24.29
N VAL A 40 -2.49 47.21 24.08
CA VAL A 40 -3.37 46.76 25.16
C VAL A 40 -2.84 45.47 25.78
N THR A 41 -2.68 45.48 27.11
CA THR A 41 -2.28 44.31 27.90
C THR A 41 -3.04 44.29 29.22
N ARG A 42 -2.94 43.20 29.97
CA ARG A 42 -3.62 43.10 31.29
C ARG A 42 -3.16 44.18 32.26
N ASN A 43 -1.95 44.72 32.07
CA ASN A 43 -1.37 45.79 32.86
C ASN A 43 -1.59 47.19 32.25
N ASN A 44 -2.11 47.26 31.01
CA ASN A 44 -2.45 48.49 30.29
C ASN A 44 -3.78 48.31 29.54
N PRO A 45 -4.93 48.24 30.25
CA PRO A 45 -6.23 48.03 29.63
C PRO A 45 -6.75 49.30 28.96
N LEU A 46 -7.46 49.13 27.84
CA LEU A 46 -8.13 50.23 27.12
C LEU A 46 -9.60 50.31 27.54
N GLN A 47 -10.06 51.49 27.94
CA GLN A 47 -11.48 51.73 28.18
C GLN A 47 -12.19 52.09 26.86
N LEU A 48 -13.27 51.35 26.55
CA LEU A 48 -14.13 51.57 25.39
C LEU A 48 -15.49 52.10 25.85
N ALA A 49 -15.81 53.34 25.50
CA ALA A 49 -17.11 53.94 25.77
C ALA A 49 -18.24 53.30 24.93
N PRO A 50 -19.51 53.39 25.37
CA PRO A 50 -20.65 52.96 24.56
C PRO A 50 -20.61 53.53 23.13
N GLY A 51 -20.67 52.66 22.13
CA GLY A 51 -20.62 53.02 20.71
C GLY A 51 -19.22 53.17 20.12
N GLU A 52 -18.17 53.24 20.95
CA GLU A 52 -16.78 53.41 20.51
C GLU A 52 -16.25 52.17 19.78
N GLN A 53 -15.38 52.40 18.80
CA GLN A 53 -14.72 51.37 18.01
C GLN A 53 -13.21 51.46 18.17
N TYR A 54 -12.56 50.32 18.34
CA TYR A 54 -11.11 50.20 18.42
C TYR A 54 -10.56 49.21 17.41
N GLU A 55 -9.48 49.57 16.73
CA GLU A 55 -8.87 48.77 15.69
C GLU A 55 -7.75 47.90 16.25
N VAL A 56 -7.79 46.61 15.90
CA VAL A 56 -6.68 45.66 16.09
C VAL A 56 -6.31 45.11 14.72
N GLN A 57 -5.03 45.22 14.36
CA GLN A 57 -4.50 44.72 13.10
C GLN A 57 -4.04 43.27 13.25
N LEU A 58 -4.55 42.40 12.38
CA LEU A 58 -4.07 41.03 12.20
C LEU A 58 -3.15 40.99 10.99
N GLN A 59 -1.85 40.80 11.24
CA GLN A 59 -0.85 40.61 10.19
C GLN A 59 -0.69 39.12 9.90
N PHE A 60 -0.77 38.75 8.62
CA PHE A 60 -0.57 37.41 8.11
C PHE A 60 0.69 37.34 7.24
N ARG A 61 1.63 36.44 7.60
CA ARG A 61 2.90 36.19 6.92
C ARG A 61 3.07 34.68 6.63
N PRO A 62 2.55 34.16 5.51
CA PRO A 62 2.72 32.74 5.17
C PRO A 62 4.17 32.46 4.75
N LYS A 63 4.75 31.36 5.24
CA LYS A 63 6.05 30.85 4.74
C LYS A 63 5.88 29.88 3.57
N HIS A 64 4.79 29.13 3.59
CA HIS A 64 4.47 28.10 2.60
C HIS A 64 3.02 28.28 2.09
N PRO A 65 2.69 27.73 0.91
CA PRO A 65 1.31 27.57 0.50
C PRO A 65 0.55 26.67 1.48
N GLY A 66 -0.72 26.98 1.74
CA GLY A 66 -1.49 26.23 2.73
C GLY A 66 -2.71 26.94 3.26
N PHE A 67 -3.29 26.32 4.28
CA PHE A 67 -4.47 26.77 4.99
C PHE A 67 -4.16 27.00 6.46
N TYR A 68 -4.42 28.23 6.92
CA TYR A 68 -3.99 28.72 8.23
C TYR A 68 -5.22 29.17 9.03
N PRO A 69 -5.86 28.27 9.78
CA PRO A 69 -6.91 28.63 10.72
C PRO A 69 -6.30 29.19 12.01
N ALA A 70 -6.92 30.23 12.58
CA ALA A 70 -6.55 30.73 13.89
C ALA A 70 -7.78 31.12 14.70
N ALA A 71 -7.70 30.90 16.01
CA ALA A 71 -8.69 31.34 16.98
C ALA A 71 -8.15 32.58 17.70
N LEU A 72 -8.82 33.71 17.52
CA LEU A 72 -8.49 34.98 18.17
C LEU A 72 -9.36 35.13 19.41
N VAL A 73 -8.73 35.49 20.52
CA VAL A 73 -9.40 35.79 21.79
C VAL A 73 -9.21 37.26 22.10
N PHE A 74 -10.30 37.89 22.52
CA PHE A 74 -10.31 39.25 23.07
C PHE A 74 -11.01 39.22 24.43
N GLU A 75 -10.32 39.62 25.49
CA GLU A 75 -10.79 39.65 26.88
C GLU A 75 -11.29 41.04 27.24
N PHE A 76 -12.47 41.09 27.86
CA PHE A 76 -13.10 42.33 28.34
C PHE A 76 -13.55 42.19 29.79
N LYS A 77 -13.54 43.32 30.51
CA LYS A 77 -14.02 43.43 31.89
C LYS A 77 -14.95 44.64 32.04
N PRO A 78 -16.00 44.57 32.86
CA PRO A 78 -16.72 45.76 33.30
C PRO A 78 -15.79 46.69 34.11
N PRO A 79 -15.88 48.02 33.94
CA PRO A 79 -15.18 48.97 34.78
C PRO A 79 -15.82 48.98 36.17
N HIS A 80 -14.99 48.72 37.19
CA HIS A 80 -15.34 48.72 38.62
C HIS A 80 -16.43 47.71 39.04
N SER A 81 -16.00 46.55 39.55
CA SER A 81 -16.80 45.79 40.52
C SER A 81 -16.13 45.87 41.89
N SER A 82 -16.70 46.67 42.79
CA SER A 82 -16.68 46.31 44.20
C SER A 82 -17.26 44.89 44.34
N SER A 83 -16.51 44.02 45.00
CA SER A 83 -16.76 42.60 45.31
C SER A 83 -18.21 42.08 45.15
N PRO A 84 -18.45 40.96 44.43
CA PRO A 84 -17.48 39.97 43.93
C PRO A 84 -16.84 40.39 42.59
N PRO A 85 -15.71 39.78 42.18
CA PRO A 85 -15.03 40.15 40.95
C PRO A 85 -15.96 39.94 39.75
N SER A 86 -16.24 41.00 39.01
CA SER A 86 -16.93 40.91 37.73
C SER A 86 -16.14 39.95 36.82
N LEU A 87 -16.81 38.88 36.42
CA LEU A 87 -16.23 37.84 35.58
C LEU A 87 -15.83 38.46 34.25
N ALA A 88 -14.54 38.39 33.91
CA ALA A 88 -14.07 38.74 32.59
C ALA A 88 -14.78 37.85 31.56
N PHE A 89 -15.19 38.44 30.45
CA PHE A 89 -15.76 37.67 29.33
C PHE A 89 -14.82 37.73 28.13
N HIS A 90 -14.89 36.70 27.31
CA HIS A 90 -14.00 36.52 26.17
C HIS A 90 -14.82 36.49 24.89
N LEU A 91 -14.41 37.26 23.89
CA LEU A 91 -14.88 37.11 22.51
C LEU A 91 -13.90 36.21 21.77
N LEU A 92 -14.38 35.03 21.40
CA LEU A 92 -13.68 34.12 20.51
C LEU A 92 -14.10 34.40 19.06
N ARG A 93 -13.13 34.53 18.16
CA ARG A 93 -13.35 34.63 16.72
C ARG A 93 -12.43 33.66 15.99
N PHE A 94 -12.94 33.07 14.93
CA PHE A 94 -12.17 32.18 14.08
C PHE A 94 -11.86 32.91 12.77
N VAL A 95 -10.59 32.98 12.42
CA VAL A 95 -10.12 33.54 11.16
C VAL A 95 -9.43 32.47 10.35
N GLU A 96 -9.52 32.61 9.03
CA GLU A 96 -9.01 31.63 8.08
C GLU A 96 -8.27 32.37 6.97
N ALA A 97 -6.98 32.10 6.82
CA ALA A 97 -6.20 32.58 5.68
C ALA A 97 -5.79 31.41 4.77
N GLN A 98 -5.82 31.66 3.46
CA GLN A 98 -5.43 30.67 2.46
C GLN A 98 -4.38 31.26 1.52
N CYS A 99 -3.22 30.63 1.44
CA CYS A 99 -2.18 30.96 0.47
C CYS A 99 -2.26 29.98 -0.69
N VAL A 100 -2.61 30.46 -1.88
CA VAL A 100 -2.89 29.63 -3.07
C VAL A 100 -1.96 30.04 -4.22
N THR A 101 -1.14 29.11 -4.71
CA THR A 101 -0.31 29.34 -5.90
C THR A 101 -1.08 29.06 -7.20
N SER A 102 -0.48 29.36 -8.35
CA SER A 102 -1.02 28.97 -9.66
C SER A 102 -1.17 27.45 -9.79
N LEU A 103 -0.20 26.67 -9.30
CA LEU A 103 -0.26 25.21 -9.29
C LEU A 103 -1.43 24.72 -8.43
N ALA A 104 -1.65 25.33 -7.26
CA ALA A 104 -2.79 24.98 -6.43
C ALA A 104 -4.15 25.24 -7.10
N ARG A 105 -4.28 26.32 -7.87
CA ARG A 105 -5.52 26.60 -8.63
C ARG A 105 -5.77 25.56 -9.70
N GLU A 106 -4.73 25.09 -10.38
CA GLU A 106 -4.84 24.04 -11.40
C GLU A 106 -5.16 22.67 -10.79
N LEU A 107 -4.60 22.38 -9.61
CA LEU A 107 -4.79 21.10 -8.91
C LEU A 107 -6.01 21.07 -8.00
N GLY A 108 -6.71 22.18 -7.78
CA GLY A 108 -7.89 22.26 -6.92
C GLY A 108 -9.04 21.34 -7.36
N PRO A 109 -10.12 21.24 -6.55
CA PRO A 109 -11.29 20.49 -6.91
C PRO A 109 -11.98 21.12 -8.13
N THR A 110 -12.30 20.31 -9.15
CA THR A 110 -13.02 20.77 -10.34
C THR A 110 -14.48 21.13 -10.05
N ALA A 111 -15.08 20.50 -9.03
CA ALA A 111 -16.43 20.74 -8.52
C ALA A 111 -16.56 20.18 -7.08
N PRO A 112 -17.46 20.74 -6.23
CA PRO A 112 -17.64 20.28 -4.86
C PRO A 112 -18.24 18.86 -4.77
N TYR A 113 -17.83 18.11 -3.74
CA TYR A 113 -18.30 16.74 -3.51
C TYR A 113 -19.81 16.65 -3.27
N ARG A 114 -20.53 15.92 -4.14
CA ARG A 114 -21.94 15.57 -3.94
C ARG A 114 -22.03 14.06 -3.65
N PRO A 115 -22.45 13.64 -2.45
CA PRO A 115 -22.61 12.22 -2.16
C PRO A 115 -23.67 11.64 -3.10
N ARG A 116 -23.30 10.62 -3.89
CA ARG A 116 -24.29 9.91 -4.70
C ARG A 116 -25.21 9.14 -3.75
N PRO A 117 -26.54 9.28 -3.86
CA PRO A 117 -27.46 8.41 -3.13
C PRO A 117 -27.18 6.96 -3.53
N ILE A 118 -27.10 6.07 -2.55
CA ILE A 118 -27.06 4.63 -2.79
C ILE A 118 -28.42 4.30 -3.42
N ILE A 119 -28.44 4.12 -4.74
CA ILE A 119 -29.65 3.66 -5.43
C ILE A 119 -29.89 2.23 -4.94
N PRO A 120 -31.03 1.92 -4.27
CA PRO A 120 -31.41 0.55 -4.02
C PRO A 120 -31.48 -0.16 -5.37
N ASN A 121 -30.83 -1.32 -5.50
CA ASN A 121 -30.82 -2.11 -6.74
C ASN A 121 -32.17 -2.02 -7.48
N PRO A 122 -32.22 -1.54 -8.73
CA PRO A 122 -33.42 -1.74 -9.51
C PRO A 122 -33.61 -3.26 -9.69
N ILE A 123 -34.88 -3.63 -9.60
CA ILE A 123 -35.48 -4.95 -9.75
C ILE A 123 -34.76 -5.80 -10.81
N LEU A 124 -34.64 -7.11 -10.52
CA LEU A 124 -34.16 -8.17 -11.41
C LEU A 124 -34.54 -7.89 -12.89
N PRO A 125 -33.59 -7.90 -13.84
CA PRO A 125 -33.96 -7.85 -15.25
C PRO A 125 -34.74 -9.13 -15.63
N PRO A 126 -35.66 -9.04 -16.60
CA PRO A 126 -36.38 -10.20 -17.11
C PRO A 126 -35.41 -11.26 -17.64
N VAL A 127 -35.81 -12.53 -17.53
CA VAL A 127 -35.05 -13.71 -17.91
C VAL A 127 -34.61 -13.58 -19.38
N CYS A 128 -33.29 -13.47 -19.61
CA CYS A 128 -32.69 -13.55 -20.93
C CYS A 128 -32.24 -14.99 -21.17
N GLU A 129 -32.79 -15.64 -22.21
CA GLU A 129 -32.29 -16.92 -22.71
C GLU A 129 -30.91 -16.73 -23.34
N TYR A 130 -29.91 -17.41 -22.76
CA TYR A 130 -28.57 -17.48 -23.31
C TYR A 130 -28.56 -18.49 -24.47
N LEU A 131 -28.40 -18.03 -25.70
CA LEU A 131 -28.07 -18.91 -26.82
C LEU A 131 -26.57 -19.25 -26.80
N ASN A 132 -26.32 -20.54 -26.61
CA ASN A 132 -25.12 -21.34 -26.81
C ASN A 132 -24.20 -21.68 -25.61
N GLN A 133 -24.31 -22.97 -25.29
CA GLN A 133 -23.42 -23.92 -24.63
C GLN A 133 -23.40 -23.92 -23.08
N ARG A 134 -23.86 -25.08 -22.56
CA ARG A 134 -24.15 -25.42 -21.16
C ARG A 134 -23.02 -25.03 -20.21
N ALA A 135 -23.22 -23.93 -19.48
CA ALA A 135 -22.65 -23.74 -18.16
C ALA A 135 -23.64 -24.35 -17.13
N PRO A 136 -23.19 -25.14 -16.13
CA PRO A 136 -24.09 -25.71 -15.14
C PRO A 136 -24.85 -24.60 -14.40
N GLU A 137 -26.16 -24.77 -14.31
CA GLU A 137 -27.10 -23.80 -13.74
C GLU A 137 -26.76 -23.43 -12.28
N ILE A 138 -26.34 -22.18 -12.09
CA ILE A 138 -25.96 -21.59 -10.79
C ILE A 138 -27.15 -21.55 -9.80
N ARG A 139 -28.40 -21.72 -10.26
CA ARG A 139 -29.58 -21.81 -9.37
C ARG A 139 -29.59 -23.08 -8.51
N GLY A 140 -28.96 -24.17 -8.96
CA GLY A 140 -28.90 -25.43 -8.21
C GLY A 140 -27.97 -25.39 -6.99
N LEU A 141 -26.85 -24.66 -7.06
CA LEU A 141 -25.89 -24.58 -5.94
C LEU A 141 -26.34 -23.61 -4.85
N CYS A 142 -26.94 -22.47 -5.22
CA CYS A 142 -27.51 -21.55 -4.23
C CYS A 142 -28.70 -22.19 -3.50
N ARG A 143 -29.53 -23.01 -4.15
CA ARG A 143 -30.57 -23.80 -3.46
C ARG A 143 -29.98 -24.92 -2.59
N LYS A 144 -28.87 -25.56 -2.98
CA LYS A 144 -28.20 -26.55 -2.13
C LYS A 144 -27.54 -25.93 -0.88
N MET A 145 -27.08 -24.68 -0.93
CA MET A 145 -26.53 -23.99 0.25
C MET A 145 -27.59 -23.29 1.11
N VAL A 146 -28.72 -22.85 0.53
CA VAL A 146 -29.83 -22.22 1.27
C VAL A 146 -30.77 -23.27 1.88
N ALA A 147 -30.74 -24.53 1.43
CA ALA A 147 -31.52 -25.64 1.98
C ALA A 147 -30.89 -26.30 3.24
N ILE A 148 -29.68 -25.92 3.66
CA ILE A 148 -29.07 -26.38 4.91
C ILE A 148 -29.20 -25.25 5.92
N SER A 149 -30.09 -25.39 6.90
CA SER A 149 -30.33 -24.49 8.05
C SER A 149 -29.12 -23.60 8.43
N PRO A 150 -28.99 -22.34 7.91
CA PRO A 150 -27.71 -21.64 7.91
C PRO A 150 -27.45 -20.71 9.10
N SER A 151 -28.39 -20.43 10.00
CA SER A 151 -28.19 -19.38 11.02
C SER A 151 -27.31 -19.81 12.20
N LEU A 152 -27.27 -21.10 12.54
CA LEU A 152 -26.51 -21.63 13.68
C LEU A 152 -25.13 -22.18 13.26
N TRP A 153 -25.06 -22.97 12.18
CA TRP A 153 -23.82 -23.63 11.73
C TRP A 153 -22.79 -22.67 11.13
N SER A 154 -23.23 -21.66 10.37
CA SER A 154 -22.29 -20.66 9.82
C SER A 154 -21.72 -19.77 10.92
N ARG A 155 -22.51 -19.49 11.97
CA ARG A 155 -22.09 -18.67 13.10
C ARG A 155 -21.12 -19.43 14.01
N SER A 156 -21.42 -20.69 14.34
CA SER A 156 -20.51 -21.52 15.14
C SER A 156 -19.17 -21.76 14.43
N LEU A 157 -19.16 -21.96 13.11
CA LEU A 157 -17.92 -22.11 12.34
C LEU A 157 -17.08 -20.83 12.32
N LEU A 158 -17.73 -19.66 12.16
CA LEU A 158 -17.04 -18.36 12.18
C LEU A 158 -16.51 -18.00 13.58
N GLU A 159 -17.25 -18.37 14.64
CA GLU A 159 -16.88 -18.09 16.02
C GLU A 159 -15.90 -19.13 16.62
N GLY A 160 -15.84 -20.35 16.07
CA GLY A 160 -15.02 -21.46 16.56
C GLY A 160 -13.51 -21.37 16.25
N GLY A 161 -13.09 -20.40 15.43
CA GLY A 161 -11.68 -20.21 15.08
C GLY A 161 -11.13 -21.23 14.07
N LEU A 162 -9.89 -21.01 13.65
CA LEU A 162 -9.22 -21.82 12.63
C LEU A 162 -8.41 -22.95 13.28
N THR A 163 -8.91 -24.18 13.17
CA THR A 163 -8.21 -25.42 13.52
C THR A 163 -8.02 -26.26 12.26
N TRP A 164 -7.35 -27.41 12.36
CA TRP A 164 -7.24 -28.32 11.22
C TRP A 164 -8.61 -28.87 10.80
N GLU A 165 -9.47 -29.19 11.76
CA GLU A 165 -10.80 -29.75 11.55
C GLU A 165 -11.77 -28.74 10.92
N SER A 166 -11.63 -27.45 11.24
CA SER A 166 -12.43 -26.37 10.65
C SER A 166 -11.81 -25.73 9.41
N TYR A 167 -10.57 -26.13 9.06
CA TYR A 167 -9.73 -25.42 8.10
C TYR A 167 -10.40 -25.24 6.73
N LYS A 168 -10.88 -26.35 6.18
CA LYS A 168 -11.46 -26.41 4.84
C LYS A 168 -12.74 -25.59 4.77
N GLU A 169 -13.68 -25.89 5.65
CA GLU A 169 -15.01 -25.29 5.68
C GLU A 169 -14.93 -23.79 5.97
N LEU A 170 -14.11 -23.38 6.95
CA LEU A 170 -13.98 -21.98 7.33
C LEU A 170 -13.34 -21.17 6.18
N LEU A 171 -12.23 -21.62 5.61
CA LEU A 171 -11.58 -20.88 4.52
C LEU A 171 -12.46 -20.82 3.26
N GLN A 172 -13.18 -21.89 2.91
CA GLN A 172 -14.13 -21.87 1.79
C GLN A 172 -15.28 -20.87 2.03
N LEU A 173 -15.79 -20.79 3.26
CA LEU A 173 -16.81 -19.80 3.65
C LEU A 173 -16.28 -18.37 3.53
N LEU A 174 -15.08 -18.10 4.06
CA LEU A 174 -14.46 -16.77 3.99
C LEU A 174 -14.20 -16.34 2.54
N LEU A 175 -13.73 -17.26 1.69
CA LEU A 175 -13.56 -17.02 0.25
C LEU A 175 -14.89 -16.73 -0.47
N TYR A 176 -15.98 -17.37 -0.04
CA TYR A 176 -17.31 -17.07 -0.57
C TYR A 176 -17.77 -15.66 -0.19
N LEU A 177 -17.55 -15.25 1.07
CA LEU A 177 -17.83 -13.88 1.53
C LEU A 177 -16.99 -12.85 0.76
N GLU A 178 -15.72 -13.16 0.48
CA GLU A 178 -14.86 -12.31 -0.34
C GLU A 178 -15.36 -12.21 -1.79
N ALA A 179 -15.74 -13.32 -2.41
CA ALA A 179 -16.29 -13.33 -3.77
C ALA A 179 -17.57 -12.49 -3.90
N ILE A 180 -18.48 -12.58 -2.92
CA ILE A 180 -19.69 -11.75 -2.87
C ILE A 180 -19.31 -10.27 -2.81
N GLN A 181 -18.36 -9.91 -1.95
CA GLN A 181 -17.92 -8.52 -1.83
C GLN A 181 -17.29 -8.02 -3.14
N MET A 182 -16.48 -8.83 -3.82
CA MET A 182 -15.92 -8.51 -5.14
C MET A 182 -17.02 -8.23 -6.17
N GLU A 183 -18.10 -9.01 -6.18
CA GLU A 183 -19.24 -8.83 -7.09
C GLU A 183 -20.04 -7.56 -6.81
N VAL A 184 -20.21 -7.20 -5.54
CA VAL A 184 -20.82 -5.93 -5.15
C VAL A 184 -19.95 -4.77 -5.61
N ASP A 185 -18.65 -4.89 -5.43
CA ASP A 185 -17.73 -3.80 -5.71
C ASP A 185 -17.46 -3.58 -7.20
N ILE A 186 -17.38 -4.64 -8.01
CA ILE A 186 -17.16 -4.47 -9.46
C ILE A 186 -18.32 -3.72 -10.11
N LYS A 187 -19.55 -3.87 -9.58
CA LYS A 187 -20.73 -3.18 -10.08
C LYS A 187 -20.65 -1.66 -9.93
N LYS A 188 -19.76 -1.14 -9.06
CA LYS A 188 -19.47 0.30 -8.96
C LYS A 188 -18.85 0.87 -10.25
N TYR A 189 -18.26 0.03 -11.09
CA TYR A 189 -17.78 0.42 -12.42
C TYR A 189 -18.87 0.42 -13.47
N ASN A 190 -20.09 -0.08 -13.19
CA ASN A 190 -21.15 -0.10 -14.18
C ASN A 190 -21.45 1.32 -14.66
N MET A 191 -21.54 1.48 -15.97
CA MET A 191 -21.74 2.77 -16.61
C MET A 191 -22.99 2.70 -17.47
N THR A 192 -23.73 3.80 -17.53
CA THR A 192 -24.89 3.93 -18.42
C THR A 192 -24.60 4.97 -19.49
N LYS A 193 -25.22 4.81 -20.66
CA LYS A 193 -25.12 5.80 -21.77
C LYS A 193 -23.67 6.16 -22.14
N SER A 194 -22.74 5.21 -22.05
CA SER A 194 -21.30 5.44 -22.22
C SER A 194 -20.88 5.31 -23.69
N PRO A 195 -20.25 6.34 -24.28
CA PRO A 195 -19.76 6.26 -25.65
C PRO A 195 -18.52 5.37 -25.74
N MET A 196 -18.40 4.65 -26.85
CA MET A 196 -17.17 3.94 -27.23
C MET A 196 -16.66 4.44 -28.58
N PHE A 197 -15.37 4.25 -28.83
CA PHE A 197 -14.71 4.65 -30.08
C PHE A 197 -13.80 3.53 -30.57
N ARG A 198 -13.62 3.37 -31.88
CA ARG A 198 -12.61 2.45 -32.42
C ARG A 198 -11.20 2.88 -32.02
N ASP A 199 -10.36 1.90 -31.69
CA ASP A 199 -8.96 2.17 -31.40
C ASP A 199 -8.21 2.63 -32.67
N LYS A 200 -7.36 3.66 -32.52
CA LYS A 200 -6.62 4.27 -33.63
C LYS A 200 -5.58 3.33 -34.25
N ALA A 201 -4.95 2.47 -33.44
CA ALA A 201 -3.92 1.55 -33.90
C ALA A 201 -4.53 0.23 -34.42
N LYS A 202 -5.58 -0.27 -33.76
CA LYS A 202 -6.23 -1.53 -34.11
C LYS A 202 -7.75 -1.39 -34.16
N LYS A 203 -8.29 -1.13 -35.36
CA LYS A 203 -9.74 -0.90 -35.60
C LYS A 203 -10.67 -2.05 -35.19
N SER A 204 -10.14 -3.23 -34.87
CA SER A 204 -10.89 -4.37 -34.33
C SER A 204 -11.18 -4.25 -32.82
N LEU A 205 -10.63 -3.23 -32.16
CA LEU A 205 -10.83 -2.96 -30.74
C LEU A 205 -11.65 -1.67 -30.55
N LEU A 206 -12.46 -1.67 -29.49
CA LEU A 206 -13.20 -0.51 -29.02
C LEU A 206 -12.58 0.02 -27.72
N VAL A 207 -12.54 1.33 -27.58
CA VAL A 207 -11.99 2.04 -26.41
C VAL A 207 -13.15 2.57 -25.59
N LEU A 208 -13.16 2.19 -24.31
CA LEU A 208 -14.07 2.70 -23.29
C LEU A 208 -13.27 3.52 -22.27
N GLU A 209 -13.70 4.74 -21.99
CA GLU A 209 -13.12 5.54 -20.91
C GLU A 209 -13.69 5.09 -19.57
N VAL A 210 -12.81 4.64 -18.68
CA VAL A 210 -13.14 4.15 -17.34
C VAL A 210 -12.18 4.81 -16.35
N PRO A 211 -12.55 5.97 -15.78
CA PRO A 211 -11.65 6.73 -14.92
C PRO A 211 -11.12 5.91 -13.74
N GLY A 212 -9.78 5.84 -13.64
CA GLY A 212 -9.07 5.16 -12.54
C GLY A 212 -9.09 3.63 -12.57
N VAL A 213 -9.52 2.99 -13.67
CA VAL A 213 -9.67 1.52 -13.79
C VAL A 213 -8.40 0.73 -13.46
N SER A 214 -7.22 1.27 -13.78
CA SER A 214 -5.91 0.62 -13.54
C SER A 214 -5.52 0.53 -12.06
N GLU A 215 -5.97 1.48 -11.26
CA GLU A 215 -5.61 1.63 -9.84
C GLU A 215 -6.69 1.10 -8.90
N ASN A 216 -7.91 1.06 -9.43
CA ASN A 216 -9.12 0.67 -8.74
C ASN A 216 -9.15 -0.83 -8.42
N ARG A 217 -9.94 -1.20 -7.40
CA ARG A 217 -10.09 -2.59 -6.94
C ARG A 217 -11.59 -2.94 -6.85
N PRO A 218 -12.05 -4.08 -7.41
CA PRO A 218 -11.24 -5.13 -8.04
C PRO A 218 -10.58 -4.64 -9.33
N SER A 219 -9.31 -5.01 -9.53
CA SER A 219 -8.59 -4.60 -10.74
C SER A 219 -9.19 -5.30 -11.94
N VAL A 220 -9.47 -4.54 -12.99
CA VAL A 220 -9.76 -5.11 -14.30
C VAL A 220 -8.42 -5.50 -14.93
N LEU A 221 -8.29 -6.73 -15.38
CA LEU A 221 -7.08 -7.28 -16.00
C LEU A 221 -7.34 -7.64 -17.46
N ARG A 222 -6.26 -7.81 -18.22
CA ARG A 222 -6.33 -8.40 -19.56
C ARG A 222 -6.95 -9.79 -19.48
N GLY A 223 -7.92 -10.06 -20.36
CA GLY A 223 -8.70 -11.30 -20.42
C GLY A 223 -10.01 -11.26 -19.63
N ASP A 224 -10.21 -10.27 -18.75
CA ASP A 224 -11.49 -10.10 -18.07
C ASP A 224 -12.59 -9.74 -19.07
N SER A 225 -13.84 -10.06 -18.71
CA SER A 225 -14.99 -9.74 -19.55
C SER A 225 -15.90 -8.71 -18.92
N LEU A 226 -16.58 -7.97 -19.78
CA LEU A 226 -17.70 -7.12 -19.42
C LEU A 226 -18.86 -7.39 -20.39
N LEU A 227 -20.06 -7.00 -19.99
CA LEU A 227 -21.26 -7.11 -20.80
C LEU A 227 -21.67 -5.70 -21.24
N VAL A 228 -22.05 -5.56 -22.50
CA VAL A 228 -22.55 -4.29 -23.04
C VAL A 228 -23.87 -4.49 -23.73
N THR A 229 -24.77 -3.52 -23.58
CA THR A 229 -26.05 -3.44 -24.27
C THR A 229 -26.11 -2.10 -25.00
N LYS A 230 -26.56 -2.07 -26.26
CA LYS A 230 -26.72 -0.80 -26.97
C LYS A 230 -27.78 0.05 -26.26
N TRP A 231 -27.47 1.33 -26.04
CA TRP A 231 -28.38 2.25 -25.36
C TRP A 231 -29.70 2.39 -26.14
N GLY A 232 -30.82 2.04 -25.51
CA GLY A 232 -32.16 2.08 -26.13
C GLY A 232 -32.70 0.73 -26.59
N GLU A 233 -31.87 -0.31 -26.71
CA GLU A 233 -32.35 -1.67 -26.95
C GLU A 233 -32.99 -2.24 -25.66
N GLY A 234 -34.21 -2.79 -25.78
CA GLY A 234 -34.95 -3.40 -24.65
C GLY A 234 -36.06 -2.55 -24.02
N LYS A 235 -36.35 -1.34 -24.52
CA LYS A 235 -37.43 -0.47 -24.00
C LYS A 235 -38.82 -0.74 -24.60
N GLU A 236 -38.94 -1.58 -25.63
CA GLU A 236 -40.19 -1.83 -26.38
C GLU A 236 -40.42 -3.33 -26.67
N GLY A 237 -40.31 -4.20 -25.67
CA GLY A 237 -40.61 -5.64 -25.84
C GLY A 237 -39.68 -6.44 -26.77
N LYS A 238 -38.65 -5.80 -27.34
CA LYS A 238 -37.59 -6.46 -28.13
C LYS A 238 -36.61 -7.21 -27.23
N VAL A 239 -36.09 -8.34 -27.72
CA VAL A 239 -35.08 -9.16 -27.06
C VAL A 239 -33.86 -8.31 -26.70
N LEU A 240 -33.52 -8.27 -25.41
CA LEU A 240 -32.34 -7.57 -24.91
C LEU A 240 -31.08 -8.36 -25.31
N VAL A 241 -30.29 -7.81 -26.25
CA VAL A 241 -29.04 -8.43 -26.67
C VAL A 241 -27.88 -7.90 -25.82
N LYS A 242 -27.28 -8.77 -25.00
CA LYS A 242 -26.04 -8.47 -24.28
C LYS A 242 -24.84 -8.98 -25.07
N TYR A 243 -23.92 -8.10 -25.42
CA TYR A 243 -22.65 -8.46 -26.05
C TYR A 243 -21.57 -8.60 -24.99
N ARG A 244 -20.83 -9.72 -25.01
CA ARG A 244 -19.66 -9.89 -24.15
C ARG A 244 -18.44 -9.27 -24.82
N GLY A 245 -17.80 -8.34 -24.12
CA GLY A 245 -16.51 -7.75 -24.48
C GLY A 245 -15.39 -8.30 -23.62
N TYR A 246 -14.22 -8.52 -24.20
CA TYR A 246 -13.03 -8.97 -23.50
C TYR A 246 -11.96 -7.88 -23.48
N VAL A 247 -11.38 -7.68 -22.31
CA VAL A 247 -10.33 -6.69 -22.07
C VAL A 247 -9.03 -7.16 -22.72
N HIS A 248 -8.58 -6.40 -23.71
CA HIS A 248 -7.30 -6.64 -24.39
C HIS A 248 -6.16 -5.86 -23.76
N ARG A 249 -6.42 -4.63 -23.32
CA ARG A 249 -5.43 -3.76 -22.67
C ARG A 249 -6.12 -2.83 -21.69
N VAL A 250 -5.48 -2.61 -20.54
CA VAL A 250 -5.89 -1.64 -19.54
C VAL A 250 -4.87 -0.50 -19.55
N GLU A 251 -5.35 0.71 -19.76
CA GLU A 251 -4.58 1.95 -19.65
C GLU A 251 -5.02 2.69 -18.37
N LEU A 252 -4.38 3.83 -18.06
CA LEU A 252 -4.63 4.57 -16.82
C LEU A 252 -6.13 4.86 -16.58
N GLU A 253 -6.82 5.37 -17.61
CA GLU A 253 -8.23 5.79 -17.56
C GLU A 253 -9.07 5.17 -18.68
N ARG A 254 -8.55 4.16 -19.38
CA ARG A 254 -9.19 3.57 -20.56
C ARG A 254 -9.02 2.07 -20.59
N VAL A 255 -9.98 1.40 -21.19
CA VAL A 255 -9.93 -0.05 -21.44
C VAL A 255 -10.13 -0.29 -22.93
N LYS A 256 -9.25 -1.09 -23.53
CA LYS A 256 -9.40 -1.57 -24.90
C LYS A 256 -10.09 -2.92 -24.88
N LEU A 257 -11.21 -3.00 -25.57
CA LEU A 257 -12.14 -4.11 -25.56
C LEU A 257 -12.22 -4.74 -26.94
N GLY A 258 -12.20 -6.07 -26.98
CA GLY A 258 -12.54 -6.81 -28.20
C GLY A 258 -13.93 -7.40 -28.06
N PHE A 259 -14.66 -7.39 -29.17
CA PHE A 259 -16.02 -7.89 -29.25
C PHE A 259 -16.16 -8.85 -30.43
N ASN A 260 -17.28 -9.59 -30.44
CA ASN A 260 -17.64 -10.43 -31.57
C ASN A 260 -17.77 -9.58 -32.86
N PRO A 261 -17.33 -10.08 -34.03
CA PRO A 261 -17.45 -9.38 -35.32
C PRO A 261 -18.86 -8.84 -35.64
N LYS A 262 -19.93 -9.52 -35.19
CA LYS A 262 -21.31 -9.06 -35.37
C LYS A 262 -21.60 -7.69 -34.74
N LEU A 263 -21.00 -7.40 -33.58
CA LEU A 263 -21.12 -6.08 -32.99
C LEU A 263 -20.27 -5.07 -33.77
N LEU A 264 -19.04 -5.45 -34.09
CA LEU A 264 -18.08 -4.58 -34.77
C LEU A 264 -18.52 -4.15 -36.18
N SER A 265 -19.29 -4.98 -36.90
CA SER A 265 -19.81 -4.65 -38.23
C SER A 265 -20.92 -3.60 -38.19
N SER A 266 -21.72 -3.59 -37.12
CA SER A 266 -22.82 -2.62 -36.93
C SER A 266 -22.46 -1.43 -36.03
N PHE A 267 -21.20 -1.33 -35.62
CA PHE A 267 -20.72 -0.33 -34.67
C PHE A 267 -20.33 0.99 -35.35
N ILE A 268 -20.81 2.10 -34.78
CA ILE A 268 -20.52 3.47 -35.19
C ILE A 268 -19.78 4.19 -34.05
N ASP A 269 -18.75 4.98 -34.36
CA ASP A 269 -18.00 5.74 -33.35
C ASP A 269 -18.91 6.69 -32.58
N GLY A 270 -18.76 6.73 -31.25
CA GLY A 270 -19.62 7.51 -30.36
C GLY A 270 -20.95 6.84 -30.01
N GLN A 271 -21.23 5.64 -30.55
CA GLN A 271 -22.40 4.85 -30.15
C GLN A 271 -22.34 4.55 -28.64
N LYS A 272 -23.49 4.67 -27.99
CA LYS A 272 -23.63 4.62 -26.53
C LYS A 272 -24.09 3.25 -26.07
N PHE A 273 -23.51 2.78 -24.96
CA PHE A 273 -23.77 1.48 -24.36
C PHE A 273 -24.04 1.61 -22.87
N ASP A 274 -24.86 0.69 -22.35
CA ASP A 274 -24.85 0.34 -20.94
C ASP A 274 -23.82 -0.76 -20.72
N VAL A 275 -22.91 -0.54 -19.76
CA VAL A 275 -21.75 -1.38 -19.50
C VAL A 275 -21.86 -2.00 -18.11
N GLU A 276 -21.81 -3.32 -18.05
CA GLU A 276 -21.86 -4.12 -16.83
C GLU A 276 -20.53 -4.89 -16.68
N PHE A 277 -19.77 -4.56 -15.63
CA PHE A 277 -18.51 -5.23 -15.35
C PHE A 277 -18.75 -6.56 -14.63
N THR A 278 -17.95 -7.57 -14.95
CA THR A 278 -18.04 -8.90 -14.32
C THR A 278 -16.73 -9.27 -13.65
N VAL A 279 -16.79 -10.06 -12.57
CA VAL A 279 -15.61 -10.57 -11.87
C VAL A 279 -15.20 -11.92 -12.44
N ASN A 280 -13.91 -12.09 -12.73
CA ASN A 280 -13.34 -13.40 -13.00
C ASN A 280 -13.18 -14.20 -11.70
N ARG A 281 -13.99 -15.25 -11.53
CA ARG A 281 -13.98 -16.11 -10.33
C ARG A 281 -12.86 -17.17 -10.32
N LEU A 282 -12.00 -17.22 -11.35
CA LEU A 282 -10.95 -18.25 -11.45
C LEU A 282 -10.02 -18.26 -10.23
N THR A 283 -9.59 -17.09 -9.76
CA THR A 283 -8.65 -16.96 -8.64
C THR A 283 -9.25 -17.48 -7.33
N THR A 284 -10.50 -17.12 -7.02
CA THR A 284 -11.20 -17.63 -5.83
C THR A 284 -11.49 -19.13 -5.94
N ARG A 285 -11.83 -19.63 -7.13
CA ARG A 285 -12.06 -21.07 -7.36
C ARG A 285 -10.80 -21.90 -7.16
N LEU A 286 -9.64 -21.41 -7.61
CA LEU A 286 -8.36 -22.07 -7.36
C LEU A 286 -8.07 -22.17 -5.86
N GLN A 287 -8.32 -21.10 -5.11
CA GLN A 287 -8.17 -21.07 -3.66
C GLN A 287 -9.14 -22.03 -2.94
N GLN A 288 -10.41 -22.08 -3.36
CA GLN A 288 -11.40 -23.03 -2.83
C GLN A 288 -10.99 -24.48 -3.08
N ARG A 289 -10.51 -24.78 -4.29
CA ARG A 289 -9.97 -26.09 -4.66
C ARG A 289 -8.74 -26.44 -3.82
N ALA A 290 -7.85 -25.48 -3.58
CA ALA A 290 -6.66 -25.70 -2.78
C ALA A 290 -6.99 -26.04 -1.32
N ALA A 291 -7.99 -25.40 -0.72
CA ALA A 291 -8.48 -25.76 0.61
C ALA A 291 -9.03 -27.20 0.66
N GLU A 292 -9.75 -27.63 -0.38
CA GLU A 292 -10.23 -29.01 -0.50
C GLU A 292 -9.07 -30.01 -0.64
N LEU A 293 -8.13 -29.71 -1.54
CA LEU A 293 -6.96 -30.56 -1.79
C LEU A 293 -6.05 -30.66 -0.57
N ALA A 294 -5.89 -29.59 0.21
CA ALA A 294 -5.08 -29.60 1.43
C ALA A 294 -5.59 -30.65 2.42
N PHE A 295 -6.92 -30.76 2.56
CA PHE A 295 -7.56 -31.78 3.38
C PHE A 295 -7.39 -33.19 2.78
N GLN A 296 -7.63 -33.35 1.47
CA GLN A 296 -7.50 -34.64 0.78
C GLN A 296 -6.08 -35.21 0.82
N HIS A 297 -5.06 -34.35 0.76
CA HIS A 297 -3.66 -34.72 0.82
C HIS A 297 -3.08 -34.66 2.24
N ASN A 298 -3.92 -34.53 3.27
CA ASN A 298 -3.56 -34.57 4.68
C ASN A 298 -2.41 -33.61 5.09
N LEU A 299 -2.46 -32.35 4.63
CA LEU A 299 -1.44 -31.35 4.95
C LEU A 299 -1.47 -30.83 6.40
N GLY A 300 -2.17 -31.51 7.32
CA GLY A 300 -2.35 -31.06 8.70
C GLY A 300 -1.04 -30.80 9.42
N ASN A 301 -0.07 -31.69 9.31
CA ASN A 301 1.25 -31.54 9.95
C ASN A 301 2.08 -30.38 9.36
N THR A 302 1.82 -29.99 8.11
CA THR A 302 2.49 -28.86 7.45
C THR A 302 1.80 -27.54 7.79
N LEU A 303 0.46 -27.51 7.83
CA LEU A 303 -0.32 -26.28 8.05
C LEU A 303 -0.58 -25.98 9.54
N PHE A 304 -0.52 -27.00 10.39
CA PHE A 304 -0.70 -26.96 11.85
C PHE A 304 0.39 -27.80 12.56
N PRO A 305 1.68 -27.43 12.43
CA PRO A 305 2.77 -28.21 13.01
C PRO A 305 2.77 -28.14 14.55
N SER A 306 2.97 -29.29 15.20
CA SER A 306 2.98 -29.43 16.66
C SER A 306 4.33 -29.84 17.26
N GLY A 307 5.39 -29.92 16.46
CA GLY A 307 6.77 -30.21 16.90
C GLY A 307 7.08 -31.66 17.29
N GLY A 308 6.07 -32.52 17.47
CA GLY A 308 6.23 -33.91 17.92
C GLY A 308 6.60 -34.94 16.84
N THR A 309 6.62 -34.56 15.55
CA THR A 309 6.65 -35.51 14.43
C THR A 309 8.04 -35.92 13.93
N THR A 310 9.14 -35.31 14.40
CA THR A 310 10.50 -35.68 13.93
C THR A 310 11.53 -35.85 15.04
N THR A 311 11.94 -37.11 15.27
CA THR A 311 12.94 -37.52 16.27
C THR A 311 14.39 -37.43 15.79
N LYS A 312 14.64 -37.28 14.47
CA LYS A 312 15.99 -37.15 13.91
C LYS A 312 16.29 -35.69 13.55
N THR A 313 17.27 -35.10 14.21
CA THR A 313 17.83 -33.79 13.81
C THR A 313 18.87 -34.05 12.71
N PRO A 314 18.63 -33.64 11.46
CA PRO A 314 19.60 -33.90 10.40
C PRO A 314 20.89 -33.12 10.69
N LYS A 315 22.04 -33.78 10.47
CA LYS A 315 23.36 -33.14 10.66
C LYS A 315 23.52 -32.01 9.65
N LEU A 316 23.73 -30.79 10.15
CA LEU A 316 23.99 -29.64 9.30
C LEU A 316 25.34 -29.82 8.61
N GLN A 317 25.33 -29.77 7.28
CA GLN A 317 26.54 -29.88 6.47
C GLN A 317 27.23 -28.52 6.36
N GLN A 318 28.55 -28.52 6.23
CA GLN A 318 29.28 -27.32 5.85
C GLN A 318 29.04 -27.06 4.36
N LEU A 319 28.63 -25.85 4.03
CA LEU A 319 28.26 -25.47 2.67
C LEU A 319 29.25 -24.42 2.16
N TRP A 320 29.63 -24.55 0.89
CA TRP A 320 30.31 -23.48 0.16
C TRP A 320 29.28 -22.78 -0.71
N LEU A 321 28.90 -21.58 -0.27
CA LEU A 321 27.90 -20.74 -0.89
C LEU A 321 28.45 -20.12 -2.19
N TYR A 322 27.55 -19.85 -3.13
CA TYR A 322 27.90 -19.11 -4.35
C TYR A 322 28.19 -17.65 -3.99
N ASP A 323 27.35 -17.05 -3.15
CA ASP A 323 27.60 -15.72 -2.60
C ASP A 323 28.46 -15.80 -1.33
N LYS A 324 29.71 -15.34 -1.42
CA LYS A 324 30.67 -15.31 -0.30
C LYS A 324 30.29 -14.32 0.79
N ALA A 325 29.53 -13.28 0.48
CA ALA A 325 29.05 -12.35 1.51
C ALA A 325 28.04 -13.02 2.45
N LEU A 326 27.26 -13.98 1.94
CA LEU A 326 26.31 -14.76 2.75
C LEU A 326 27.03 -15.72 3.71
N GLU A 327 28.23 -16.23 3.37
CA GLU A 327 29.01 -17.08 4.28
C GLU A 327 29.43 -16.34 5.56
N GLN A 328 29.60 -15.02 5.47
CA GLN A 328 29.96 -14.15 6.61
C GLN A 328 28.74 -13.66 7.40
N ASN A 329 27.54 -14.01 6.95
CA ASN A 329 26.28 -13.66 7.61
C ASN A 329 25.72 -14.91 8.32
N PRO A 330 25.86 -15.02 9.66
CA PRO A 330 25.51 -16.25 10.38
C PRO A 330 24.02 -16.59 10.27
N GLU A 331 23.13 -15.59 10.25
CA GLU A 331 21.70 -15.81 10.11
C GLU A 331 21.36 -16.37 8.72
N GLN A 332 21.86 -15.75 7.66
CA GLN A 332 21.61 -16.23 6.29
C GLN A 332 22.25 -17.60 6.05
N TYR A 333 23.48 -17.81 6.51
CA TYR A 333 24.18 -19.08 6.37
C TYR A 333 23.44 -20.21 7.11
N SER A 334 23.03 -19.98 8.37
CA SER A 334 22.26 -20.94 9.15
C SER A 334 20.92 -21.29 8.49
N ALA A 335 20.22 -20.29 7.94
CA ALA A 335 18.98 -20.52 7.19
C ALA A 335 19.21 -21.44 5.99
N VAL A 336 20.26 -21.19 5.20
CA VAL A 336 20.61 -22.03 4.04
C VAL A 336 20.94 -23.47 4.48
N GLN A 337 21.72 -23.65 5.55
CA GLN A 337 22.06 -24.98 6.07
C GLN A 337 20.81 -25.78 6.48
N ASN A 338 19.89 -25.16 7.22
CA ASN A 338 18.67 -25.81 7.68
C ASN A 338 17.73 -26.16 6.52
N ILE A 339 17.58 -25.25 5.54
CA ILE A 339 16.78 -25.50 4.33
C ILE A 339 17.34 -26.69 3.55
N VAL A 340 18.65 -26.71 3.30
CA VAL A 340 19.31 -27.80 2.56
C VAL A 340 19.17 -29.12 3.31
N ALA A 341 19.34 -29.11 4.64
CA ALA A 341 19.18 -30.29 5.48
C ALA A 341 17.72 -30.78 5.55
N GLY A 342 16.74 -29.90 5.30
CA GLY A 342 15.32 -30.20 5.49
C GLY A 342 14.97 -30.41 6.96
N SER A 343 15.55 -29.59 7.85
CA SER A 343 15.50 -29.82 9.30
C SER A 343 14.12 -29.61 9.94
N SER A 344 13.23 -28.85 9.29
CA SER A 344 11.90 -28.55 9.81
C SER A 344 10.80 -29.50 9.35
N ARG A 345 11.05 -30.41 8.38
CA ARG A 345 9.99 -31.28 7.82
C ARG A 345 9.23 -32.02 8.92
N PRO A 346 7.91 -32.20 8.79
CA PRO A 346 7.02 -31.71 7.73
C PRO A 346 6.58 -30.24 7.89
N ALA A 347 7.06 -29.55 8.94
CA ALA A 347 6.74 -28.16 9.20
C ALA A 347 7.47 -27.21 8.21
N PRO A 348 6.83 -26.12 7.78
CA PRO A 348 7.49 -25.09 6.98
C PRO A 348 8.70 -24.47 7.67
N TYR A 349 9.76 -24.21 6.91
CA TYR A 349 10.89 -23.41 7.40
C TYR A 349 10.60 -21.92 7.15
N LEU A 350 10.67 -21.08 8.17
CA LEU A 350 10.38 -19.65 8.07
C LEU A 350 11.67 -18.82 8.00
N VAL A 351 11.85 -18.06 6.93
CA VAL A 351 12.88 -17.02 6.84
C VAL A 351 12.19 -15.66 6.92
N PHE A 352 12.18 -15.06 8.10
CA PHE A 352 11.57 -13.75 8.27
C PHE A 352 12.61 -12.68 8.55
N GLY A 353 12.27 -11.45 8.20
CA GLY A 353 13.14 -10.34 8.50
C GLY A 353 12.65 -9.03 7.89
N PRO A 354 13.11 -7.90 8.44
CA PRO A 354 12.72 -6.58 7.96
C PRO A 354 13.04 -6.32 6.48
N PRO A 355 12.51 -5.24 5.89
CA PRO A 355 12.85 -4.87 4.53
C PRO A 355 14.35 -4.56 4.39
N GLY A 356 15.00 -5.12 3.36
CA GLY A 356 16.42 -4.90 3.09
C GLY A 356 17.37 -5.88 3.79
N THR A 357 16.87 -6.93 4.46
CA THR A 357 17.73 -7.92 5.14
C THR A 357 18.17 -9.10 4.29
N GLY A 358 17.85 -9.08 2.99
CA GLY A 358 18.33 -10.09 2.04
C GLY A 358 17.53 -11.39 1.97
N LYS A 359 16.26 -11.42 2.43
CA LYS A 359 15.37 -12.61 2.36
C LYS A 359 15.40 -13.32 1.01
N THR A 360 15.13 -12.60 -0.08
CA THR A 360 15.15 -13.15 -1.45
C THR A 360 16.54 -13.69 -1.83
N VAL A 361 17.62 -13.02 -1.41
CA VAL A 361 19.00 -13.49 -1.68
C VAL A 361 19.28 -14.78 -0.92
N THR A 362 18.84 -14.89 0.33
CA THR A 362 18.91 -16.12 1.13
C THR A 362 18.15 -17.27 0.45
N LEU A 363 16.92 -17.02 -0.04
CA LEU A 363 16.14 -18.04 -0.75
C LEU A 363 16.82 -18.49 -2.05
N VAL A 364 17.32 -17.53 -2.84
CA VAL A 364 18.04 -17.82 -4.09
C VAL A 364 19.27 -18.69 -3.82
N GLU A 365 20.04 -18.38 -2.78
CA GLU A 365 21.19 -19.18 -2.38
C GLU A 365 20.78 -20.57 -1.92
N ALA A 366 19.74 -20.68 -1.09
CA ALA A 366 19.21 -21.97 -0.64
C ALA A 366 18.76 -22.86 -1.81
N ILE A 367 18.05 -22.30 -2.80
CA ILE A 367 17.64 -23.00 -4.03
C ILE A 367 18.87 -23.54 -4.78
N LYS A 368 19.92 -22.72 -4.96
CA LYS A 368 21.17 -23.13 -5.62
C LYS A 368 21.87 -24.25 -4.85
N GLN A 369 21.90 -24.17 -3.51
CA GLN A 369 22.54 -25.20 -2.68
C GLN A 369 21.75 -26.51 -2.66
N VAL A 370 20.42 -26.46 -2.65
CA VAL A 370 19.58 -27.67 -2.77
C VAL A 370 19.89 -28.38 -4.07
N LEU A 371 19.93 -27.69 -5.22
CA LEU A 371 20.29 -28.32 -6.49
C LEU A 371 21.72 -28.87 -6.52
N LYS A 372 22.67 -28.14 -5.92
CA LYS A 372 24.09 -28.54 -5.89
C LYS A 372 24.31 -29.80 -5.05
N THR A 373 23.64 -29.90 -3.90
CA THR A 373 23.83 -31.00 -2.94
C THR A 373 22.91 -32.19 -3.23
N LYS A 374 21.73 -31.95 -3.79
CA LYS A 374 20.71 -32.96 -4.09
C LYS A 374 20.35 -32.88 -5.58
N GLY A 375 21.22 -33.42 -6.44
CA GLY A 375 21.14 -33.28 -7.90
C GLY A 375 19.84 -33.79 -8.56
N SER A 376 19.03 -34.60 -7.86
CA SER A 376 17.71 -35.07 -8.31
C SER A 376 16.53 -34.22 -7.81
N SER A 377 16.79 -33.13 -7.07
CA SER A 377 15.74 -32.25 -6.56
C SER A 377 15.13 -31.40 -7.65
N HIS A 378 13.79 -31.44 -7.78
CA HIS A 378 13.03 -30.40 -8.47
C HIS A 378 12.47 -29.41 -7.46
N ILE A 379 12.44 -28.14 -7.84
CA ILE A 379 12.10 -27.01 -6.98
C ILE A 379 10.99 -26.19 -7.62
N LEU A 380 9.96 -25.89 -6.83
CA LEU A 380 8.95 -24.90 -7.19
C LEU A 380 9.21 -23.62 -6.39
N ALA A 381 9.43 -22.50 -7.07
CA ALA A 381 9.58 -21.19 -6.43
C ALA A 381 8.40 -20.29 -6.79
N CYS A 382 7.71 -19.80 -5.77
CA CYS A 382 6.50 -19.01 -5.89
C CYS A 382 6.65 -17.64 -5.23
N ALA A 383 5.85 -16.68 -5.69
CA ALA A 383 5.61 -15.42 -5.01
C ALA A 383 4.17 -14.91 -5.29
N PRO A 384 3.60 -14.04 -4.45
CA PRO A 384 2.26 -13.48 -4.70
C PRO A 384 2.23 -12.48 -5.87
N SER A 385 3.37 -11.88 -6.24
CA SER A 385 3.46 -10.90 -7.33
C SER A 385 4.40 -11.34 -8.45
N ASN A 386 4.12 -10.89 -9.68
CA ASN A 386 5.02 -11.14 -10.81
C ASN A 386 6.40 -10.53 -10.57
N SER A 387 6.48 -9.30 -10.06
CA SER A 387 7.76 -8.63 -9.80
C SER A 387 8.67 -9.41 -8.84
N ALA A 388 8.10 -10.02 -7.79
CA ALA A 388 8.86 -10.85 -6.87
C ALA A 388 9.29 -12.19 -7.51
N ALA A 389 8.41 -12.84 -8.27
CA ALA A 389 8.75 -14.06 -9.01
C ALA A 389 9.83 -13.80 -10.08
N ASP A 390 9.77 -12.65 -10.74
CA ASP A 390 10.74 -12.23 -11.74
C ASP A 390 12.10 -11.94 -11.09
N LEU A 391 12.13 -11.33 -9.90
CA LEU A 391 13.36 -11.13 -9.13
C LEU A 391 14.04 -12.46 -8.76
N LEU A 392 13.26 -13.46 -8.33
CA LEU A 392 13.79 -14.81 -8.09
C LEU A 392 14.43 -15.38 -9.35
N CYS A 393 13.74 -15.26 -10.50
CA CYS A 393 14.22 -15.77 -11.78
C CYS A 393 15.54 -15.09 -12.20
N VAL A 394 15.58 -13.76 -12.20
CA VAL A 394 16.78 -12.99 -12.57
C VAL A 394 17.97 -13.36 -11.69
N LYS A 395 17.79 -13.44 -10.36
CA LYS A 395 18.88 -13.75 -9.42
C LYS A 395 19.37 -15.20 -9.52
N LEU A 396 18.50 -16.13 -9.90
CA LEU A 396 18.91 -17.51 -10.13
C LEU A 396 19.71 -17.65 -11.42
N LEU A 397 19.32 -16.93 -12.49
CA LEU A 397 20.02 -16.91 -13.78
C LEU A 397 21.44 -16.34 -13.71
N GLU A 398 21.78 -15.58 -12.67
CA GLU A 398 23.16 -15.09 -12.45
C GLU A 398 24.17 -16.25 -12.31
N HIS A 399 23.74 -17.43 -11.84
CA HIS A 399 24.64 -18.56 -11.55
C HIS A 399 24.15 -19.90 -12.12
N LEU A 400 22.92 -19.97 -12.64
CA LEU A 400 22.32 -21.19 -13.17
C LEU A 400 22.04 -21.07 -14.66
N GLU A 401 22.21 -22.18 -15.38
CA GLU A 401 21.94 -22.27 -16.80
C GLU A 401 20.45 -22.11 -17.12
N LYS A 402 20.11 -21.33 -18.15
CA LYS A 402 18.72 -21.09 -18.60
C LYS A 402 17.91 -22.38 -18.77
N ARG A 403 18.52 -23.47 -19.28
CA ARG A 403 17.85 -24.76 -19.52
C ARG A 403 17.30 -25.46 -18.27
N LYS A 404 17.77 -25.09 -17.07
CA LYS A 404 17.31 -25.68 -15.80
C LYS A 404 16.12 -24.92 -15.22
N LEU A 405 15.81 -23.72 -15.73
CA LEU A 405 14.84 -22.79 -15.18
C LEU A 405 13.70 -22.52 -16.15
N PHE A 406 12.49 -22.48 -15.60
CA PHE A 406 11.30 -22.08 -16.36
C PHE A 406 10.42 -21.13 -15.57
N ARG A 407 10.22 -19.91 -16.09
CA ARG A 407 9.34 -18.89 -15.52
C ARG A 407 7.96 -18.93 -16.21
N MET A 408 6.93 -19.36 -15.49
CA MET A 408 5.57 -19.46 -16.04
C MET A 408 4.69 -18.25 -15.65
N TYR A 409 4.35 -17.42 -16.64
CA TYR A 409 3.41 -16.29 -16.51
C TYR A 409 1.96 -16.70 -16.79
N ALA A 410 1.03 -15.99 -16.16
CA ALA A 410 -0.39 -16.05 -16.52
C ALA A 410 -0.65 -15.34 -17.86
N SER A 411 -1.65 -15.79 -18.61
CA SER A 411 -2.05 -15.20 -19.89
C SER A 411 -2.52 -13.74 -19.80
N SER A 412 -2.90 -13.29 -18.60
CA SER A 412 -3.31 -11.91 -18.31
C SER A 412 -2.12 -10.95 -18.12
N ARG A 413 -0.88 -11.44 -18.03
CA ARG A 413 0.30 -10.59 -17.93
C ARG A 413 0.43 -9.76 -19.22
N ASN A 414 0.90 -8.53 -19.08
CA ASN A 414 1.26 -7.70 -20.22
C ASN A 414 2.59 -8.20 -20.82
N PRO A 415 2.64 -8.55 -22.11
CA PRO A 415 3.87 -8.96 -22.79
C PRO A 415 5.04 -7.99 -22.64
N ASP A 416 4.75 -6.69 -22.67
CA ASP A 416 5.76 -5.62 -22.58
C ASP A 416 6.49 -5.62 -21.22
N ASP A 417 5.90 -6.24 -20.19
CA ASP A 417 6.43 -6.25 -18.82
C ASP A 417 7.15 -7.58 -18.47
N VAL A 418 7.53 -8.39 -19.46
CA VAL A 418 8.23 -9.68 -19.26
C VAL A 418 9.75 -9.47 -19.40
N PRO A 419 10.54 -9.67 -18.31
CA PRO A 419 11.96 -9.32 -18.29
C PRO A 419 12.93 -10.39 -18.79
N THR A 420 12.50 -11.63 -19.04
CA THR A 420 13.40 -12.78 -19.23
C THR A 420 12.92 -13.74 -20.31
N ASP A 421 13.85 -14.32 -21.06
CA ASP A 421 13.53 -15.24 -22.18
C ASP A 421 13.25 -16.69 -21.75
N CYS A 422 13.62 -17.11 -20.53
CA CYS A 422 13.38 -18.47 -20.04
C CYS A 422 11.95 -18.64 -19.50
N CYS A 423 10.97 -18.27 -20.33
CA CYS A 423 9.58 -18.21 -19.92
C CYS A 423 8.64 -18.76 -20.98
N ASN A 424 7.35 -18.75 -20.66
CA ASN A 424 6.28 -19.25 -21.51
C ASN A 424 5.77 -18.19 -22.52
N MET A 425 6.57 -17.18 -22.84
CA MET A 425 6.23 -16.13 -23.82
C MET A 425 6.67 -16.58 -25.23
N GLY A 426 5.70 -16.83 -26.11
CA GLY A 426 5.95 -17.02 -27.54
C GLY A 426 5.99 -15.69 -28.29
N GLU A 427 5.96 -15.73 -29.62
CA GLU A 427 6.08 -14.51 -30.46
C GLU A 427 5.01 -13.44 -30.16
N HIS A 428 3.77 -13.87 -29.88
CA HIS A 428 2.62 -12.96 -29.71
C HIS A 428 1.74 -13.28 -28.50
N CYS A 429 1.93 -14.43 -27.85
CA CYS A 429 1.09 -14.88 -26.76
C CYS A 429 1.83 -15.82 -25.81
N PHE A 430 1.24 -16.03 -24.62
CA PHE A 430 1.75 -17.01 -23.67
C PHE A 430 1.36 -18.42 -24.11
N VAL A 431 2.37 -19.27 -24.34
CA VAL A 431 2.23 -20.67 -24.75
C VAL A 431 2.52 -21.53 -23.54
N PHE A 432 1.61 -22.43 -23.16
CA PHE A 432 1.80 -23.28 -21.98
C PHE A 432 2.32 -24.66 -22.43
N PRO A 433 3.55 -25.04 -22.03
CA PRO A 433 4.09 -26.36 -22.36
C PRO A 433 3.27 -27.49 -21.76
N CYS A 434 3.39 -28.69 -22.34
CA CYS A 434 2.77 -29.89 -21.79
C CYS A 434 3.46 -30.31 -20.48
N LYS A 435 2.80 -31.19 -19.72
CA LYS A 435 3.29 -31.68 -18.42
C LYS A 435 4.70 -32.28 -18.54
N GLU A 436 4.93 -33.09 -19.56
CA GLU A 436 6.18 -33.82 -19.79
C GLU A 436 7.35 -32.88 -20.09
N GLU A 437 7.09 -31.72 -20.71
CA GLU A 437 8.09 -30.70 -20.95
C GLU A 437 8.39 -29.91 -19.67
N LEU A 438 7.35 -29.53 -18.91
CA LEU A 438 7.51 -28.82 -17.64
C LEU A 438 8.34 -29.64 -16.64
N MET A 439 8.09 -30.95 -16.54
CA MET A 439 8.80 -31.81 -15.59
C MET A 439 10.30 -32.00 -15.91
N LYS A 440 10.79 -31.57 -17.07
CA LYS A 440 12.23 -31.59 -17.40
C LYS A 440 13.01 -30.49 -16.69
N TYR A 441 12.36 -29.40 -16.30
CA TYR A 441 13.02 -28.29 -15.63
C TYR A 441 13.31 -28.61 -14.17
N SER A 442 14.51 -28.30 -13.70
CA SER A 442 14.89 -28.46 -12.29
C SER A 442 14.23 -27.41 -11.39
N ILE A 443 13.96 -26.21 -11.93
CA ILE A 443 13.28 -25.13 -11.22
C ILE A 443 12.14 -24.59 -12.08
N ILE A 444 10.94 -24.55 -11.51
CA ILE A 444 9.81 -23.83 -12.07
C ILE A 444 9.48 -22.64 -11.16
N ILE A 445 9.34 -21.46 -11.77
CA ILE A 445 9.04 -20.20 -11.07
C ILE A 445 7.67 -19.68 -11.50
N THR A 446 6.77 -19.48 -10.55
CA THR A 446 5.39 -19.05 -10.84
C THR A 446 4.94 -17.97 -9.85
N THR A 447 3.83 -17.30 -10.14
CA THR A 447 3.04 -16.72 -9.05
C THR A 447 2.26 -17.83 -8.33
N LEU A 448 1.84 -17.61 -7.09
CA LEU A 448 1.05 -18.60 -6.33
C LEU A 448 -0.22 -19.04 -7.09
N LEU A 449 -0.99 -18.08 -7.63
CA LEU A 449 -2.15 -18.39 -8.46
C LEU A 449 -1.81 -19.16 -9.75
N THR A 450 -0.67 -18.85 -10.38
CA THR A 450 -0.26 -19.54 -11.62
C THR A 450 0.20 -20.97 -11.34
N ALA A 451 0.69 -21.27 -10.13
CA ALA A 451 0.98 -22.65 -9.71
C ALA A 451 -0.24 -23.57 -9.79
N GLY A 452 -1.46 -23.02 -9.68
CA GLY A 452 -2.70 -23.77 -9.88
C GLY A 452 -2.83 -24.41 -11.27
N ARG A 453 -2.09 -23.91 -12.28
CA ARG A 453 -1.99 -24.58 -13.59
C ARG A 453 -1.19 -25.88 -13.52
N LEU A 454 -0.12 -25.94 -12.73
CA LEU A 454 0.67 -27.16 -12.52
C LEU A 454 -0.19 -28.23 -11.82
N VAL A 455 -0.94 -27.81 -10.79
CA VAL A 455 -1.91 -28.66 -10.08
C VAL A 455 -2.99 -29.18 -11.04
N THR A 456 -3.50 -28.32 -11.92
CA THR A 456 -4.52 -28.71 -12.91
C THR A 456 -3.95 -29.59 -14.02
N GLY A 457 -2.69 -29.37 -14.40
CA GLY A 457 -1.95 -30.19 -15.36
C GLY A 457 -1.57 -31.56 -14.82
N GLY A 458 -1.88 -31.85 -13.54
CA GLY A 458 -1.64 -33.17 -12.94
C GLY A 458 -0.16 -33.47 -12.73
N ILE A 459 0.66 -32.46 -12.43
CA ILE A 459 2.02 -32.72 -11.95
C ILE A 459 1.93 -33.49 -10.61
N PRO A 460 2.66 -34.60 -10.45
CA PRO A 460 2.61 -35.41 -9.24
C PRO A 460 3.07 -34.65 -7.98
N PRO A 461 2.47 -34.89 -6.80
CA PRO A 461 2.88 -34.24 -5.55
C PRO A 461 4.32 -34.51 -5.10
N ASP A 462 4.88 -35.65 -5.49
CA ASP A 462 6.26 -36.07 -5.20
C ASP A 462 7.30 -35.50 -6.19
N HIS A 463 6.85 -34.82 -7.25
CA HIS A 463 7.76 -34.23 -8.23
C HIS A 463 8.64 -33.14 -7.59
N PHE A 464 8.04 -32.20 -6.86
CA PHE A 464 8.77 -31.11 -6.23
C PHE A 464 9.20 -31.46 -4.81
N SER A 465 10.50 -31.70 -4.65
CA SER A 465 11.12 -31.94 -3.34
C SER A 465 11.07 -30.72 -2.40
N HIS A 466 11.02 -29.51 -2.96
CA HIS A 466 10.99 -28.25 -2.22
C HIS A 466 10.03 -27.26 -2.87
N VAL A 467 9.23 -26.59 -2.04
CA VAL A 467 8.37 -25.47 -2.43
C VAL A 467 8.80 -24.22 -1.66
N PHE A 468 9.29 -23.22 -2.38
CA PHE A 468 9.68 -21.92 -1.84
C PHE A 468 8.59 -20.89 -2.11
N VAL A 469 8.25 -20.08 -1.11
CA VAL A 469 7.34 -18.93 -1.27
C VAL A 469 8.04 -17.68 -0.76
N ASP A 470 8.40 -16.77 -1.65
CA ASP A 470 8.89 -15.43 -1.29
C ASP A 470 7.73 -14.45 -1.10
N GLU A 471 7.95 -13.41 -0.29
CA GLU A 471 6.93 -12.42 0.11
C GLU A 471 5.64 -13.07 0.67
N ALA A 472 5.76 -14.21 1.36
CA ALA A 472 4.65 -15.00 1.91
C ALA A 472 3.79 -14.22 2.91
N GLY A 473 4.35 -13.18 3.54
CA GLY A 473 3.61 -12.27 4.43
C GLY A 473 2.50 -11.47 3.73
N HIS A 474 2.63 -11.24 2.41
CA HIS A 474 1.69 -10.48 1.59
C HIS A 474 0.59 -11.36 0.97
N ALA A 475 0.79 -12.68 0.93
CA ALA A 475 -0.15 -13.61 0.31
C ALA A 475 -1.32 -13.93 1.24
N VAL A 476 -2.50 -14.18 0.66
CA VAL A 476 -3.59 -14.81 1.40
C VAL A 476 -3.16 -16.25 1.72
N GLU A 477 -3.52 -16.76 2.90
CA GLU A 477 -3.21 -18.15 3.25
C GLU A 477 -3.74 -19.14 2.20
N THR A 478 -4.96 -18.95 1.74
CA THR A 478 -5.60 -19.77 0.70
C THR A 478 -4.91 -19.69 -0.67
N GLU A 479 -4.18 -18.61 -0.93
CA GLU A 479 -3.33 -18.47 -2.12
C GLU A 479 -2.02 -19.25 -1.94
N THR A 480 -1.42 -19.15 -0.75
CA THR A 480 -0.18 -19.83 -0.38
C THR A 480 -0.31 -21.34 -0.44
N ILE A 481 -1.47 -21.90 -0.07
CA ILE A 481 -1.71 -23.34 -0.12
C ILE A 481 -1.95 -23.90 -1.54
N ILE A 482 -2.15 -23.07 -2.57
CA ILE A 482 -2.37 -23.56 -3.95
C ILE A 482 -1.22 -24.48 -4.41
N PRO A 483 0.05 -24.05 -4.36
CA PRO A 483 1.16 -24.94 -4.69
C PRO A 483 1.35 -26.07 -3.67
N LEU A 484 1.01 -25.86 -2.39
CA LEU A 484 1.25 -26.89 -1.36
C LEU A 484 0.26 -28.06 -1.51
N ALA A 485 -1.02 -27.74 -1.57
CA ALA A 485 -2.11 -28.69 -1.60
C ALA A 485 -2.07 -29.67 -2.77
N GLY A 486 -1.49 -29.29 -3.91
CA GLY A 486 -1.49 -30.13 -5.11
C GLY A 486 -0.13 -30.58 -5.61
N LEU A 487 0.98 -30.08 -5.06
CA LEU A 487 2.33 -30.30 -5.59
C LEU A 487 3.37 -30.64 -4.52
N LEU A 488 2.98 -30.73 -3.24
CA LEU A 488 3.86 -31.08 -2.14
C LEU A 488 3.53 -32.48 -1.63
N ASP A 489 4.54 -33.33 -1.54
CA ASP A 489 4.49 -34.55 -0.74
C ASP A 489 4.58 -34.16 0.76
N PRO A 490 3.54 -34.45 1.58
CA PRO A 490 3.53 -34.08 2.99
C PRO A 490 4.64 -34.75 3.83
N ASP A 491 5.14 -35.91 3.41
CA ASP A 491 6.10 -36.69 4.18
C ASP A 491 7.55 -36.36 3.79
N ASN A 492 7.80 -36.14 2.50
CA ASN A 492 9.16 -35.93 1.98
C ASN A 492 9.44 -34.50 1.49
N GLY A 493 8.41 -33.70 1.27
CA GLY A 493 8.52 -32.33 0.77
C GLY A 493 8.98 -31.34 1.83
N GLN A 494 9.73 -30.32 1.42
CA GLN A 494 10.09 -29.20 2.27
C GLN A 494 9.39 -27.93 1.81
N VAL A 495 8.70 -27.25 2.72
CA VAL A 495 8.18 -25.90 2.48
C VAL A 495 9.13 -24.87 3.08
N VAL A 496 9.40 -23.80 2.34
CA VAL A 496 10.16 -22.64 2.83
C VAL A 496 9.35 -21.38 2.56
N LEU A 497 9.00 -20.65 3.62
CA LEU A 497 8.26 -19.38 3.52
C LEU A 497 9.18 -18.24 3.92
N ALA A 498 9.39 -17.27 3.03
CA ALA A 498 10.06 -16.02 3.36
C ALA A 498 9.12 -14.84 3.31
N GLY A 499 9.24 -13.93 4.27
CA GLY A 499 8.40 -12.74 4.32
C GLY A 499 8.63 -11.90 5.56
N ASP A 500 7.75 -10.94 5.79
CA ASP A 500 7.79 -10.09 6.98
C ASP A 500 6.37 -9.88 7.52
N PRO A 501 6.02 -10.43 8.70
CA PRO A 501 4.68 -10.30 9.26
C PRO A 501 4.38 -8.86 9.72
N LYS A 502 5.40 -8.01 9.88
CA LYS A 502 5.27 -6.61 10.30
C LYS A 502 5.10 -5.65 9.11
N GLN A 503 5.14 -6.15 7.87
CA GLN A 503 4.79 -5.40 6.67
C GLN A 503 3.34 -5.68 6.24
N LEU A 504 2.94 -5.06 5.13
CA LEU A 504 1.60 -5.21 4.54
C LEU A 504 1.23 -6.68 4.31
N GLY A 505 0.06 -7.05 4.85
CA GLY A 505 -0.59 -8.34 4.63
C GLY A 505 -1.46 -8.35 3.37
N PRO A 506 -2.23 -9.44 3.15
CA PRO A 506 -3.10 -9.57 1.99
C PRO A 506 -4.18 -8.49 1.92
N ILE A 507 -4.54 -8.10 0.69
CA ILE A 507 -5.61 -7.14 0.42
C ILE A 507 -6.94 -7.90 0.31
N ILE A 508 -7.73 -7.87 1.38
CA ILE A 508 -9.08 -8.45 1.45
C ILE A 508 -10.12 -7.35 1.42
N ARG A 509 -11.27 -7.60 0.79
CA ARG A 509 -12.33 -6.59 0.62
C ARG A 509 -13.46 -6.75 1.62
N SER A 510 -13.85 -7.99 1.88
CA SER A 510 -14.99 -8.31 2.73
C SER A 510 -14.67 -7.99 4.19
N PRO A 511 -15.39 -7.06 4.83
CA PRO A 511 -15.18 -6.76 6.24
C PRO A 511 -15.42 -7.98 7.14
N LEU A 512 -16.35 -8.86 6.75
CA LEU A 512 -16.58 -10.13 7.45
C LEU A 512 -15.39 -11.08 7.27
N ALA A 513 -14.87 -11.23 6.05
CA ALA A 513 -13.72 -12.10 5.82
C ALA A 513 -12.48 -11.62 6.59
N ILE A 514 -12.26 -10.30 6.66
CA ILE A 514 -11.20 -9.68 7.48
C ILE A 514 -11.42 -10.00 8.96
N LYS A 515 -12.64 -9.76 9.47
CA LYS A 515 -12.99 -9.98 10.89
C LYS A 515 -12.68 -11.42 11.34
N TYR A 516 -12.93 -12.39 10.48
CA TYR A 516 -12.76 -13.82 10.78
C TYR A 516 -11.43 -14.40 10.26
N GLY A 517 -10.45 -13.56 9.91
CA GLY A 517 -9.05 -13.97 9.77
C GLY A 517 -8.53 -14.18 8.35
N LEU A 518 -9.30 -13.95 7.28
CA LEU A 518 -8.80 -14.07 5.90
C LEU A 518 -7.69 -13.04 5.59
N GLY A 519 -7.62 -11.95 6.37
CA GLY A 519 -6.59 -10.92 6.28
C GLY A 519 -5.23 -11.31 6.89
N VAL A 520 -5.09 -12.52 7.44
CA VAL A 520 -3.86 -13.04 8.03
C VAL A 520 -3.19 -14.00 7.03
N SER A 521 -1.90 -13.80 6.75
CA SER A 521 -1.14 -14.70 5.87
C SER A 521 -0.76 -15.98 6.59
N LEU A 522 -0.46 -17.04 5.82
CA LEU A 522 0.03 -18.31 6.38
C LEU A 522 1.29 -18.09 7.24
N LEU A 523 2.22 -17.26 6.77
CA LEU A 523 3.44 -16.91 7.50
C LEU A 523 3.12 -16.23 8.84
N GLU A 524 2.23 -15.23 8.84
CA GLU A 524 1.84 -14.52 10.06
C GLU A 524 1.10 -15.43 11.05
N ARG A 525 0.27 -16.36 10.57
CA ARG A 525 -0.40 -17.35 11.41
C ARG A 525 0.60 -18.33 12.02
N LEU A 526 1.49 -18.92 11.21
CA LEU A 526 2.49 -19.86 11.69
C LEU A 526 3.42 -19.22 12.70
N MET A 527 3.80 -17.95 12.52
CA MET A 527 4.62 -17.24 13.51
C MET A 527 3.96 -17.17 14.88
N LYS A 528 2.64 -17.34 15.04
CA LYS A 528 1.95 -17.40 16.34
C LYS A 528 1.97 -18.79 17.00
N VAL A 529 2.37 -19.83 16.27
CA VAL A 529 2.48 -21.19 16.79
C VAL A 529 3.75 -21.30 17.64
N SER A 530 3.67 -22.03 18.76
CA SER A 530 4.75 -22.17 19.76
C SER A 530 6.10 -22.56 19.14
N LEU A 531 6.09 -23.39 18.10
CA LEU A 531 7.27 -23.84 17.35
C LEU A 531 8.11 -22.71 16.76
N TYR A 532 7.47 -21.59 16.41
CA TYR A 532 8.09 -20.44 15.74
C TYR A 532 8.23 -19.21 16.65
N GLN A 533 7.85 -19.35 17.92
CA GLN A 533 8.01 -18.29 18.93
C GLN A 533 9.42 -18.32 19.53
N LYS A 534 9.82 -17.21 20.15
CA LYS A 534 11.04 -17.18 20.97
C LYS A 534 10.81 -18.07 22.19
N GLU A 535 11.81 -18.87 22.54
CA GLU A 535 11.78 -19.63 23.79
C GLU A 535 11.91 -18.66 24.97
N GLU A 536 11.05 -18.79 25.98
CA GLU A 536 11.03 -17.85 27.13
C GLU A 536 12.34 -17.85 27.93
N SER A 537 13.02 -18.99 28.01
CA SER A 537 14.27 -19.16 28.77
C SER A 537 15.47 -18.49 28.10
N THR A 538 15.56 -18.51 26.77
CA THR A 538 16.72 -18.02 26.00
C THR A 538 16.44 -16.70 25.29
N GLY A 539 15.17 -16.33 25.08
CA GLY A 539 14.77 -15.21 24.25
C GLY A 539 15.13 -15.38 22.76
N THR A 540 15.48 -16.60 22.34
CA THR A 540 15.93 -16.88 20.98
C THR A 540 14.95 -17.75 20.21
N PHE A 541 15.02 -17.66 18.88
CA PHE A 541 14.24 -18.51 17.99
C PHE A 541 14.90 -19.88 17.83
N ASN A 542 14.08 -20.93 17.69
CA ASN A 542 14.58 -22.23 17.30
C ASN A 542 14.96 -22.22 15.80
N ASN A 543 16.26 -22.10 15.52
CA ASN A 543 16.82 -22.05 14.16
C ASN A 543 16.53 -23.29 13.30
N ARG A 544 16.05 -24.39 13.91
CA ARG A 544 15.52 -25.54 13.17
C ARG A 544 14.28 -25.21 12.35
N TYR A 545 13.46 -24.27 12.81
CA TYR A 545 12.16 -23.95 12.20
C TYR A 545 12.10 -22.55 11.64
N VAL A 546 12.80 -21.60 12.26
CA VAL A 546 12.71 -20.19 11.90
C VAL A 546 14.03 -19.47 12.06
N THR A 547 14.35 -18.59 11.12
CA THR A 547 15.47 -17.66 11.24
C THR A 547 15.01 -16.23 10.99
N LYS A 548 15.35 -15.35 11.96
CA LYS A 548 15.21 -13.89 11.84
C LYS A 548 16.48 -13.31 11.21
N LEU A 549 16.35 -12.59 10.10
CA LEU A 549 17.47 -11.88 9.48
C LEU A 549 17.63 -10.48 10.08
N LEU A 550 18.83 -10.17 10.59
CA LEU A 550 19.11 -8.95 11.36
C LEU A 550 19.86 -7.85 10.58
N ARG A 551 20.76 -8.23 9.66
CA ARG A 551 21.60 -7.28 8.92
C ARG A 551 20.83 -6.61 7.79
N ASN A 552 20.65 -5.30 7.86
CA ASN A 552 19.99 -4.47 6.87
C ASN A 552 20.99 -3.90 5.84
N TYR A 553 20.81 -4.22 4.57
CA TYR A 553 21.68 -3.81 3.47
C TYR A 553 21.11 -2.66 2.63
N ARG A 554 20.04 -2.00 3.09
CA ARG A 554 19.28 -1.00 2.30
C ARG A 554 19.49 0.43 2.77
N SER A 555 19.18 0.71 4.04
CA SER A 555 18.84 2.06 4.49
C SER A 555 19.91 2.69 5.37
N HIS A 556 19.99 4.03 5.34
CA HIS A 556 20.77 4.82 6.29
C HIS A 556 20.29 4.57 7.74
N PRO A 557 21.19 4.57 8.76
CA PRO A 557 20.82 4.34 10.15
C PRO A 557 19.67 5.22 10.66
N SER A 558 19.67 6.51 10.33
CA SER A 558 18.61 7.45 10.74
C SER A 558 17.22 7.08 10.21
N ILE A 559 17.15 6.50 9.00
CA ILE A 559 15.89 6.03 8.40
C ILE A 559 15.40 4.75 9.12
N LEU A 560 16.33 3.86 9.46
CA LEU A 560 16.01 2.56 10.05
C LEU A 560 15.66 2.63 11.54
N LYS A 561 16.13 3.66 12.26
CA LYS A 561 16.06 3.75 13.73
C LYS A 561 14.65 3.58 14.29
N VAL A 562 13.68 4.38 13.82
CA VAL A 562 12.30 4.34 14.35
C VAL A 562 11.59 3.01 14.02
N PRO A 563 11.59 2.51 12.77
CA PRO A 563 11.03 1.19 12.46
C PRO A 563 11.69 0.04 13.24
N ASN A 564 13.00 0.11 13.45
CA ASN A 564 13.74 -0.89 14.21
C ASN A 564 13.26 -0.99 15.66
N GLU A 565 13.11 0.15 16.33
CA GLU A 565 12.61 0.21 17.71
C GLU A 565 11.15 -0.22 17.83
N LEU A 566 10.29 0.24 16.91
CA LEU A 566 8.84 -0.02 16.98
C LEU A 566 8.45 -1.46 16.63
N PHE A 567 9.09 -2.05 15.61
CA PHE A 567 8.60 -3.31 15.03
C PHE A 567 9.54 -4.49 15.21
N TYR A 568 10.81 -4.23 15.53
CA TYR A 568 11.88 -5.23 15.43
C TYR A 568 12.80 -5.27 16.66
N GLU A 569 12.33 -4.76 17.81
CA GLU A 569 12.99 -4.86 19.12
C GLU A 569 14.37 -4.18 19.18
N GLY A 570 14.67 -3.28 18.23
CA GLY A 570 15.97 -2.63 18.13
C GLY A 570 17.11 -3.55 17.63
N GLU A 571 16.81 -4.79 17.24
CA GLU A 571 17.82 -5.80 16.90
C GLU A 571 18.49 -5.60 15.51
N LEU A 572 17.95 -4.73 14.63
CA LEU A 572 18.50 -4.57 13.29
C LEU A 572 19.84 -3.84 13.25
N GLN A 573 20.73 -4.36 12.41
CA GLN A 573 22.10 -3.89 12.25
C GLN A 573 22.30 -3.28 10.86
N VAL A 574 23.03 -2.17 10.74
CA VAL A 574 23.21 -1.48 9.46
C VAL A 574 24.45 -2.01 8.73
N PHE A 575 24.23 -2.67 7.60
CA PHE A 575 25.24 -3.18 6.66
C PHE A 575 25.07 -2.60 5.25
N ALA A 576 24.22 -1.57 5.08
CA ALA A 576 24.00 -0.92 3.80
C ALA A 576 25.28 -0.27 3.27
N ASN A 577 25.49 -0.31 1.96
CA ASN A 577 26.64 0.28 1.30
C ASN A 577 26.79 1.77 1.69
N GLU A 578 27.96 2.14 2.22
CA GLU A 578 28.18 3.45 2.82
C GLU A 578 28.05 4.59 1.81
N MET A 579 28.61 4.40 0.61
CA MET A 579 28.55 5.40 -0.46
C MET A 579 27.11 5.71 -0.88
N ILE A 580 26.27 4.68 -1.02
CA ILE A 580 24.87 4.86 -1.38
C ILE A 580 24.09 5.49 -0.22
N ARG A 581 24.18 4.92 0.99
CA ARG A 581 23.36 5.35 2.13
C ARG A 581 23.70 6.77 2.59
N ASN A 582 24.97 7.17 2.51
CA ASN A 582 25.44 8.49 2.93
C ASN A 582 25.39 9.54 1.81
N SER A 583 24.94 9.18 0.60
CA SER A 583 24.96 10.06 -0.58
C SER A 583 24.22 11.39 -0.41
N TYR A 584 23.28 11.46 0.54
CA TYR A 584 22.50 12.67 0.84
C TYR A 584 22.82 13.32 2.19
N CYS A 585 23.75 12.79 2.99
CA CYS A 585 24.08 13.34 4.31
C CYS A 585 24.56 14.80 4.26
N ASN A 586 25.17 15.22 3.14
CA ASN A 586 25.67 16.58 2.94
C ASN A 586 24.76 17.45 2.07
N TRP A 587 23.54 17.00 1.75
CA TRP A 587 22.63 17.76 0.91
C TRP A 587 22.27 19.12 1.53
N GLU A 588 22.30 20.19 0.74
CA GLU A 588 22.19 21.58 1.22
C GLU A 588 20.83 21.94 1.80
N HIS A 589 19.79 21.18 1.44
CA HIS A 589 18.43 21.39 1.92
C HIS A 589 18.07 20.51 3.12
N LEU A 590 19.02 19.76 3.68
CA LEU A 590 18.79 19.10 4.96
C LEU A 590 18.75 20.12 6.09
N PRO A 591 17.77 20.02 7.01
CA PRO A 591 17.77 20.83 8.23
C PRO A 591 19.05 20.61 9.05
N GLN A 592 19.55 19.37 9.08
CA GLN A 592 20.77 18.99 9.79
C GLN A 592 21.65 18.09 8.91
N LYS A 593 22.93 18.43 8.80
CA LYS A 593 23.93 17.60 8.08
C LYS A 593 24.11 16.25 8.79
N GLY A 594 24.34 15.20 8.01
CA GLY A 594 24.46 13.82 8.54
C GLY A 594 23.14 13.14 8.87
N PHE A 595 22.00 13.84 8.79
CA PHE A 595 20.68 13.32 9.14
C PHE A 595 19.73 13.37 7.93
N PRO A 596 19.73 12.36 7.05
CA PRO A 596 18.99 12.41 5.80
C PRO A 596 17.52 11.95 5.95
N VAL A 597 16.85 12.49 6.97
CA VAL A 597 15.42 12.30 7.21
C VAL A 597 14.80 13.67 7.43
N VAL A 598 13.74 13.96 6.70
CA VAL A 598 13.03 15.25 6.78
C VAL A 598 11.56 14.99 7.04
N PHE A 599 10.99 15.68 8.03
CA PHE A 599 9.55 15.81 8.17
C PHE A 599 9.16 17.27 7.95
N HIS A 600 8.37 17.52 6.90
CA HIS A 600 7.88 18.84 6.56
C HIS A 600 6.41 18.93 6.99
N GLY A 601 6.16 19.70 8.06
CA GLY A 601 4.83 19.96 8.59
C GLY A 601 4.01 20.88 7.67
N VAL A 602 2.85 20.41 7.20
CA VAL A 602 1.96 21.18 6.30
C VAL A 602 0.58 21.33 6.92
N ALA A 603 0.12 22.57 7.02
CA ALA A 603 -1.26 22.90 7.36
C ALA A 603 -2.10 22.88 6.08
N GLY A 604 -2.52 21.67 5.65
CA GLY A 604 -3.31 21.47 4.45
C GLY A 604 -4.81 21.39 4.70
N ARG A 605 -5.57 20.99 3.68
CA ARG A 605 -7.01 20.68 3.78
C ARG A 605 -7.31 19.32 3.16
N ASP A 606 -8.26 18.60 3.76
CA ASP A 606 -8.83 17.38 3.19
C ASP A 606 -9.83 17.73 2.08
N GLU A 607 -9.39 17.74 0.82
CA GLU A 607 -10.22 18.04 -0.34
C GLU A 607 -10.72 16.79 -1.08
N ARG A 608 -11.85 16.92 -1.79
CA ARG A 608 -12.48 15.86 -2.62
C ARG A 608 -13.07 16.47 -3.89
N GLU A 609 -13.17 15.66 -4.95
CA GLU A 609 -13.82 16.03 -6.22
C GLU A 609 -15.24 15.44 -6.30
N GLU A 610 -16.15 16.10 -7.04
CA GLU A 610 -17.56 15.68 -7.21
C GLU A 610 -17.76 14.17 -7.43
N ASN A 611 -17.00 13.58 -8.34
CA ASN A 611 -17.14 12.17 -8.73
C ASN A 611 -16.20 11.21 -7.98
N SER A 612 -15.49 11.67 -6.94
CA SER A 612 -14.53 10.82 -6.23
C SER A 612 -14.62 10.93 -4.70
N PRO A 613 -14.85 9.82 -3.98
CA PRO A 613 -14.79 9.82 -2.52
C PRO A 613 -13.35 9.87 -1.98
N SER A 614 -12.33 9.79 -2.85
CA SER A 614 -10.92 9.78 -2.47
C SER A 614 -10.43 11.19 -2.19
N PHE A 615 -9.59 11.32 -1.17
CA PHE A 615 -9.09 12.61 -0.71
C PHE A 615 -7.77 12.98 -1.37
N PHE A 616 -7.50 14.28 -1.41
CA PHE A 616 -6.22 14.85 -1.81
C PHE A 616 -5.96 16.13 -1.00
N ASN A 617 -4.69 16.54 -0.99
CA ASN A 617 -4.21 17.71 -0.29
C ASN A 617 -3.18 18.42 -1.17
N VAL A 618 -3.61 19.54 -1.75
CA VAL A 618 -2.82 20.30 -2.73
C VAL A 618 -1.57 20.92 -2.09
N ALA A 619 -1.67 21.40 -0.85
CA ALA A 619 -0.54 22.01 -0.15
C ALA A 619 0.62 21.02 0.02
N GLU A 620 0.31 19.76 0.35
CA GLU A 620 1.33 18.71 0.40
C GLU A 620 1.95 18.43 -0.97
N VAL A 621 1.15 18.44 -2.05
CA VAL A 621 1.68 18.25 -3.42
C VAL A 621 2.65 19.36 -3.79
N GLU A 622 2.37 20.61 -3.42
CA GLU A 622 3.25 21.74 -3.71
C GLU A 622 4.61 21.60 -3.00
N VAL A 623 4.60 21.23 -1.72
CA VAL A 623 5.83 20.96 -0.95
C VAL A 623 6.59 19.78 -1.54
N LEU A 624 5.91 18.70 -1.95
CA LEU A 624 6.56 17.59 -2.66
C LEU A 624 7.23 18.07 -3.95
N MET A 625 6.57 18.91 -4.73
CA MET A 625 7.14 19.46 -5.97
C MET A 625 8.33 20.39 -5.67
N GLU A 626 8.32 21.13 -4.57
CA GLU A 626 9.47 21.93 -4.13
C GLU A 626 10.70 21.04 -3.86
N TYR A 627 10.55 19.96 -3.10
CA TYR A 627 11.64 19.00 -2.86
C TYR A 627 12.08 18.32 -4.15
N MET A 628 11.15 17.97 -5.04
CA MET A 628 11.49 17.45 -6.37
C MET A 628 12.37 18.42 -7.16
N ARG A 629 12.03 19.72 -7.19
CA ARG A 629 12.87 20.74 -7.86
C ARG A 629 14.25 20.81 -7.23
N LYS A 630 14.35 20.82 -5.90
CA LYS A 630 15.62 20.82 -5.15
C LYS A 630 16.50 19.60 -5.48
N LEU A 631 15.90 18.41 -5.58
CA LEU A 631 16.61 17.18 -5.93
C LEU A 631 17.11 17.18 -7.38
N LEU A 632 16.33 17.72 -8.30
CA LEU A 632 16.66 17.76 -9.72
C LEU A 632 17.66 18.88 -10.07
N GLN A 633 17.61 20.01 -9.37
CA GLN A 633 18.53 21.15 -9.55
C GLN A 633 19.90 20.91 -8.89
N GLY A 634 19.98 20.05 -7.87
CA GLY A 634 21.22 19.72 -7.15
C GLY A 634 22.20 18.81 -7.91
N GLN A 635 21.94 18.48 -9.18
CA GLN A 635 22.82 17.62 -9.97
C GLN A 635 24.21 18.23 -10.18
N GLY A 636 25.26 17.48 -9.83
CA GLY A 636 26.65 17.79 -10.18
C GLY A 636 27.34 18.90 -9.36
N LYS A 637 26.69 19.51 -8.37
CA LYS A 637 27.32 20.49 -7.47
C LYS A 637 27.89 19.81 -6.22
N ARG A 638 29.13 20.18 -5.84
CA ARG A 638 29.80 19.81 -4.57
C ARG A 638 29.86 18.29 -4.25
N GLY A 639 29.97 17.44 -5.27
CA GLY A 639 30.14 15.99 -5.08
C GLY A 639 28.87 15.18 -4.81
N LEU A 640 27.66 15.77 -4.94
CA LEU A 640 26.42 14.99 -4.91
C LEU A 640 26.31 14.10 -6.16
N ALA A 641 26.00 12.82 -5.96
CA ALA A 641 25.78 11.86 -7.04
C ALA A 641 24.58 12.29 -7.90
N THR A 642 24.74 12.30 -9.22
CA THR A 642 23.65 12.55 -10.17
C THR A 642 22.50 11.57 -9.91
N ILE A 643 21.33 12.10 -9.56
CA ILE A 643 20.13 11.29 -9.31
C ILE A 643 19.30 11.18 -10.59
N SER A 644 18.96 9.94 -10.95
CA SER A 644 18.03 9.67 -12.05
C SER A 644 16.59 9.67 -11.53
N PRO A 645 15.59 10.08 -12.33
CA PRO A 645 14.18 9.99 -11.93
C PRO A 645 13.75 8.58 -11.46
N LYS A 646 14.35 7.52 -12.01
CA LYS A 646 14.12 6.12 -11.59
C LYS A 646 14.54 5.82 -10.15
N ASP A 647 15.47 6.61 -9.59
CA ASP A 647 15.98 6.47 -8.23
C ASP A 647 15.09 7.19 -7.19
N ILE A 648 14.04 7.87 -7.64
CA ILE A 648 13.09 8.61 -6.82
C ILE A 648 11.75 7.87 -6.82
N GLY A 649 11.10 7.80 -5.65
CA GLY A 649 9.73 7.33 -5.51
C GLY A 649 8.88 8.29 -4.69
N ILE A 650 7.62 8.46 -5.07
CA ILE A 650 6.63 9.22 -4.30
C ILE A 650 5.49 8.30 -3.86
N ILE A 651 5.26 8.24 -2.55
CA ILE A 651 4.24 7.38 -1.92
C ILE A 651 3.12 8.26 -1.36
N ALA A 652 1.88 7.93 -1.71
CA ALA A 652 0.69 8.55 -1.11
C ALA A 652 -0.42 7.51 -0.90
N PRO A 653 -1.17 7.56 0.20
CA PRO A 653 -2.12 6.50 0.57
C PRO A 653 -3.48 6.66 -0.12
N TYR A 654 -3.73 7.80 -0.78
CA TYR A 654 -4.99 8.08 -1.47
C TYR A 654 -4.79 8.17 -2.98
N ARG A 655 -5.68 7.51 -3.72
CA ARG A 655 -5.67 7.48 -5.19
C ARG A 655 -5.73 8.88 -5.81
N LYS A 656 -6.62 9.74 -5.31
CA LYS A 656 -6.72 11.11 -5.84
C LYS A 656 -5.45 11.92 -5.57
N GLN A 657 -4.76 11.71 -4.46
CA GLN A 657 -3.45 12.31 -4.23
C GLN A 657 -2.41 11.84 -5.26
N VAL A 658 -2.34 10.54 -5.55
CA VAL A 658 -1.44 9.99 -6.58
C VAL A 658 -1.71 10.63 -7.95
N GLU A 659 -2.98 10.77 -8.33
CA GLU A 659 -3.39 11.43 -9.58
C GLU A 659 -2.94 12.90 -9.63
N LYS A 660 -3.15 13.66 -8.54
CA LYS A 660 -2.76 15.07 -8.43
C LYS A 660 -1.24 15.24 -8.48
N ILE A 661 -0.48 14.36 -7.82
CA ILE A 661 0.99 14.34 -7.88
C ILE A 661 1.46 14.08 -9.32
N ARG A 662 0.88 13.11 -10.03
CA ARG A 662 1.23 12.84 -11.43
C ARG A 662 0.89 14.01 -12.36
N LYS A 663 -0.22 14.70 -12.13
CA LYS A 663 -0.56 15.94 -12.85
C LYS A 663 0.48 17.03 -12.58
N ALA A 664 0.84 17.25 -11.32
CA ALA A 664 1.87 18.23 -10.94
C ALA A 664 3.23 17.92 -11.57
N LEU A 665 3.65 16.65 -11.60
CA LEU A 665 4.90 16.24 -12.23
C LEU A 665 4.95 16.55 -13.73
N LYS A 666 3.84 16.44 -14.47
CA LYS A 666 3.79 16.81 -15.89
C LYS A 666 4.03 18.32 -16.11
N ILE A 667 3.67 19.15 -15.14
CA ILE A 667 3.93 20.59 -15.18
C ILE A 667 5.43 20.83 -14.94
N VAL A 668 6.00 20.19 -13.91
CA VAL A 668 7.45 20.25 -13.61
C VAL A 668 8.29 19.71 -14.79
N GLU A 669 7.85 18.65 -15.47
CA GLU A 669 8.51 18.09 -16.66
C GLU A 669 8.71 19.15 -17.76
N LYS A 670 7.66 19.95 -18.02
CA LYS A 670 7.69 21.03 -19.00
C LYS A 670 8.60 22.17 -18.56
N GLU A 671 8.59 22.51 -17.27
CA GLU A 671 9.45 23.57 -16.70
C GLU A 671 10.94 23.23 -16.82
N PHE A 672 11.32 21.97 -16.57
CA PHE A 672 12.73 21.53 -16.50
C PHE A 672 13.25 20.83 -17.76
N LYS A 673 12.43 20.72 -18.82
CA LYS A 673 12.76 20.00 -20.08
C LYS A 673 13.31 18.58 -19.84
N LEU A 674 12.80 17.89 -18.83
CA LEU A 674 13.26 16.56 -18.46
C LEU A 674 12.69 15.53 -19.42
N THR A 675 13.56 14.78 -20.11
CA THR A 675 13.15 13.73 -21.06
C THR A 675 12.69 12.42 -20.41
N SER A 676 12.81 12.27 -19.09
CA SER A 676 12.66 10.97 -18.40
C SER A 676 11.86 11.01 -17.08
N ILE A 677 10.96 11.99 -16.86
CA ILE A 677 10.17 12.01 -15.62
C ILE A 677 9.23 10.80 -15.49
N LYS A 678 8.88 10.16 -16.62
CA LYS A 678 8.00 8.99 -16.68
C LYS A 678 8.58 7.76 -15.95
N ASP A 679 9.89 7.73 -15.73
CA ASP A 679 10.57 6.65 -15.01
C ASP A 679 10.45 6.79 -13.48
N LEU A 680 10.00 7.96 -13.00
CA LEU A 680 9.72 8.19 -11.59
C LEU A 680 8.44 7.44 -11.18
N LYS A 681 8.55 6.62 -10.14
CA LYS A 681 7.41 5.86 -9.62
C LYS A 681 6.59 6.72 -8.66
N VAL A 682 5.31 6.90 -8.96
CA VAL A 682 4.30 7.45 -8.03
C VAL A 682 3.20 6.41 -7.84
N GLY A 683 2.85 6.10 -6.60
CA GLY A 683 1.87 5.05 -6.30
C GLY A 683 1.52 4.97 -4.82
N SER A 684 0.63 4.02 -4.50
CA SER A 684 0.28 3.73 -3.11
C SER A 684 1.34 2.88 -2.41
N VAL A 685 1.21 2.73 -1.09
CA VAL A 685 2.12 1.90 -0.28
C VAL A 685 2.17 0.47 -0.79
N GLU A 686 1.01 -0.07 -1.15
CA GLU A 686 0.84 -1.42 -1.70
C GLU A 686 1.63 -1.60 -3.00
N GLU A 687 1.66 -0.58 -3.88
CA GLU A 687 2.46 -0.64 -5.12
C GLU A 687 3.97 -0.58 -4.88
N PHE A 688 4.40 -0.01 -3.75
CA PHE A 688 5.80 0.11 -3.36
C PHE A 688 6.32 -1.07 -2.53
N GLN A 689 5.46 -2.01 -2.15
CA GLN A 689 5.88 -3.22 -1.45
C GLN A 689 6.85 -4.03 -2.33
N GLY A 690 7.93 -4.53 -1.71
CA GLY A 690 9.04 -5.19 -2.42
C GLY A 690 9.94 -4.26 -3.26
N GLN A 691 9.57 -2.99 -3.48
CA GLN A 691 10.40 -2.02 -4.18
C GLN A 691 11.24 -1.19 -3.22
N GLU A 692 12.28 -0.55 -3.76
CA GLU A 692 13.15 0.37 -3.03
C GLU A 692 13.66 1.47 -3.98
N ARG A 693 13.98 2.64 -3.43
CA ARG A 693 14.49 3.80 -4.17
C ARG A 693 15.59 4.49 -3.37
N ARG A 694 16.48 5.23 -4.06
CA ARG A 694 17.52 6.00 -3.37
C ARG A 694 16.89 7.09 -2.50
N VAL A 695 15.88 7.77 -3.05
CA VAL A 695 15.11 8.82 -2.38
C VAL A 695 13.64 8.47 -2.39
N ILE A 696 12.96 8.63 -1.25
CA ILE A 696 11.52 8.47 -1.12
C ILE A 696 10.91 9.74 -0.57
N LEU A 697 9.87 10.23 -1.23
CA LEU A 697 9.00 11.28 -0.74
C LEU A 697 7.65 10.66 -0.34
N VAL A 698 7.09 11.05 0.81
CA VAL A 698 5.81 10.54 1.31
C VAL A 698 4.87 11.72 1.54
N SER A 699 3.63 11.62 1.04
CA SER A 699 2.55 12.57 1.37
C SER A 699 1.48 11.85 2.17
N THR A 700 1.19 12.37 3.37
CA THR A 700 0.25 11.75 4.31
C THR A 700 -1.22 12.15 4.11
N VAL A 701 -1.44 13.26 3.39
CA VAL A 701 -2.70 13.84 2.93
C VAL A 701 -3.60 14.39 4.02
N ARG A 702 -3.77 13.68 5.13
CA ARG A 702 -4.74 14.01 6.18
C ARG A 702 -4.36 15.29 6.92
N SER A 703 -5.33 16.19 7.06
CA SER A 703 -5.17 17.45 7.79
C SER A 703 -6.30 17.73 8.79
N SER A 704 -7.28 16.83 8.94
CA SER A 704 -8.37 16.93 9.91
C SER A 704 -8.60 15.63 10.70
N ALA A 705 -8.79 15.77 12.01
CA ALA A 705 -9.17 14.66 12.90
C ALA A 705 -10.55 14.06 12.61
N LYS A 706 -11.43 14.81 11.91
CA LYS A 706 -12.82 14.41 11.63
C LYS A 706 -12.93 13.07 10.88
N TYR A 707 -11.97 12.77 10.02
CA TYR A 707 -12.01 11.60 9.13
C TYR A 707 -11.25 10.39 9.70
N ILE A 708 -10.49 10.56 10.79
CA ILE A 708 -9.63 9.52 11.37
C ILE A 708 -10.43 8.26 11.78
N GLN A 709 -11.63 8.41 12.36
CA GLN A 709 -12.47 7.27 12.73
C GLN A 709 -13.00 6.51 11.51
N THR A 710 -13.31 7.23 10.43
CA THR A 710 -13.75 6.62 9.16
C THR A 710 -12.60 5.86 8.52
N ASP A 711 -11.40 6.46 8.51
CA ASP A 711 -10.20 5.84 7.97
C ASP A 711 -9.84 4.54 8.71
N GLN A 712 -9.97 4.50 10.04
CA GLN A 712 -9.78 3.27 10.82
C GLN A 712 -10.77 2.18 10.40
N ARG A 713 -12.07 2.52 10.34
CA ARG A 713 -13.12 1.55 10.01
C ARG A 713 -12.93 0.92 8.64
N PHE A 714 -12.40 1.68 7.69
CA PHE A 714 -12.16 1.21 6.32
C PHE A 714 -10.68 0.89 6.04
N SER A 715 -9.81 0.91 7.05
CA SER A 715 -8.36 0.74 6.91
C SER A 715 -7.78 1.59 5.75
N LEU A 716 -8.07 2.89 5.72
CA LEU A 716 -7.59 3.87 4.73
C LEU A 716 -6.48 4.75 5.33
N GLY A 717 -5.58 5.29 4.50
CA GLY A 717 -4.56 6.23 4.96
C GLY A 717 -3.35 5.58 5.65
N PHE A 718 -2.51 6.42 6.27
CA PHE A 718 -1.37 6.02 7.10
C PHE A 718 -1.66 6.03 8.61
N VAL A 719 -2.71 6.73 9.04
CA VAL A 719 -3.06 6.90 10.45
C VAL A 719 -3.75 5.63 10.95
N LYS A 720 -3.27 5.07 12.06
CA LYS A 720 -3.71 3.80 12.67
C LYS A 720 -3.49 2.55 11.82
N ASN A 721 -2.46 2.57 10.98
CA ASN A 721 -2.00 1.39 10.24
C ASN A 721 -0.47 1.26 10.29
N GLU A 722 0.01 0.57 11.32
CA GLU A 722 1.43 0.33 11.59
C GLU A 722 2.16 -0.33 10.42
N LYS A 723 1.52 -1.31 9.75
CA LYS A 723 2.10 -2.02 8.60
C LYS A 723 2.35 -1.08 7.42
N ARG A 724 1.42 -0.15 7.13
CA ARG A 724 1.60 0.88 6.09
C ARG A 724 2.68 1.89 6.45
N PHE A 725 2.70 2.34 7.70
CA PHE A 725 3.76 3.21 8.20
C PHE A 725 5.13 2.55 7.98
N ASN A 726 5.31 1.32 8.48
CA ASN A 726 6.55 0.56 8.38
C ASN A 726 6.99 0.41 6.91
N VAL A 727 6.09 0.00 6.01
CA VAL A 727 6.44 -0.13 4.58
C VAL A 727 6.87 1.22 4.01
N ALA A 728 6.12 2.29 4.23
CA ALA A 728 6.37 3.60 3.61
C ALA A 728 7.73 4.19 4.00
N VAL A 729 8.08 4.17 5.29
CA VAL A 729 9.34 4.77 5.79
C VAL A 729 10.57 3.92 5.49
N THR A 730 10.41 2.61 5.21
CA THR A 730 11.52 1.68 4.93
C THR A 730 11.81 1.43 3.44
N ARG A 731 11.24 2.25 2.55
CA ARG A 731 11.51 2.17 1.09
C ARG A 731 12.78 2.90 0.66
N ALA A 732 13.26 3.85 1.46
CA ALA A 732 14.35 4.73 1.08
C ALA A 732 15.73 4.17 1.46
N LYS A 733 16.71 4.31 0.58
CA LYS A 733 18.11 3.94 0.86
C LYS A 733 18.88 5.08 1.53
N ALA A 734 18.77 6.29 0.99
CA ALA A 734 19.66 7.40 1.32
C ALA A 734 18.93 8.63 1.87
N LEU A 735 17.73 8.96 1.40
CA LEU A 735 16.97 10.13 1.86
C LEU A 735 15.47 9.82 1.94
N LEU A 736 14.87 10.15 3.08
CA LEU A 736 13.43 10.07 3.31
C LEU A 736 12.88 11.47 3.61
N VAL A 737 11.89 11.91 2.84
CA VAL A 737 11.14 13.14 3.11
C VAL A 737 9.68 12.79 3.32
N VAL A 738 9.13 13.13 4.48
CA VAL A 738 7.73 12.95 4.82
C VAL A 738 7.07 14.32 4.87
N VAL A 739 5.95 14.48 4.17
CA VAL A 739 5.14 15.71 4.12
C VAL A 739 3.77 15.40 4.71
N GLY A 740 3.36 16.16 5.71
CA GLY A 740 2.10 15.89 6.41
C GLY A 740 1.77 16.86 7.53
N ASN A 741 0.55 16.75 8.06
CA ASN A 741 0.12 17.56 9.19
C ASN A 741 0.53 16.87 10.53
N PRO A 742 1.48 17.43 11.31
CA PRO A 742 1.96 16.80 12.54
C PRO A 742 0.85 16.62 13.59
N LEU A 743 -0.09 17.57 13.72
CA LEU A 743 -1.16 17.51 14.72
C LEU A 743 -2.09 16.32 14.51
N VAL A 744 -2.34 15.96 13.24
CA VAL A 744 -3.16 14.79 12.88
C VAL A 744 -2.38 13.50 13.07
N LEU A 745 -1.11 13.50 12.68
CA LEU A 745 -0.25 12.31 12.71
C LEU A 745 0.11 11.89 14.13
N ARG A 746 0.29 12.82 15.07
CA ARG A 746 0.50 12.51 16.49
C ARG A 746 -0.67 11.76 17.16
N GLY A 747 -1.85 11.74 16.53
CA GLY A 747 -2.95 10.87 16.97
C GLY A 747 -2.70 9.37 16.75
N ASP A 748 -1.59 8.99 16.11
CA ASP A 748 -1.14 7.62 15.90
C ASP A 748 0.20 7.36 16.60
N PRO A 749 0.33 6.30 17.43
CA PRO A 749 1.55 6.07 18.23
C PRO A 749 2.84 5.93 17.41
N ALA A 750 2.78 5.32 16.22
CA ALA A 750 3.97 5.12 15.39
C ALA A 750 4.43 6.43 14.76
N TRP A 751 3.48 7.23 14.28
CA TRP A 751 3.75 8.57 13.76
C TRP A 751 4.17 9.56 14.86
N ASP A 752 3.57 9.48 16.05
CA ASP A 752 3.94 10.29 17.20
C ASP A 752 5.41 10.07 17.58
N ARG A 753 5.80 8.80 17.76
CA ARG A 753 7.20 8.41 17.98
C ARG A 753 8.13 8.90 16.86
N TYR A 754 7.69 8.85 15.61
CA TYR A 754 8.46 9.32 14.47
C TYR A 754 8.65 10.85 14.50
N VAL A 755 7.59 11.62 14.76
CA VAL A 755 7.64 13.09 14.85
C VAL A 755 8.47 13.53 16.07
N ASP A 756 8.28 12.89 17.22
CA ASP A 756 9.05 13.18 18.44
C ASP A 756 10.54 12.92 18.26
N ARG A 757 10.91 11.83 17.59
CA ARG A 757 12.31 11.55 17.31
C ARG A 757 12.93 12.65 16.44
N LEU A 758 12.18 13.25 15.54
CA LEU A 758 12.66 14.35 14.71
C LEU A 758 12.68 15.68 15.49
N LEU A 759 11.89 15.83 16.54
CA LEU A 759 11.89 17.00 17.40
C LEU A 759 13.04 17.05 18.40
N PHE A 760 13.39 15.89 18.99
CA PHE A 760 14.20 15.82 20.20
C PHE A 760 15.56 15.12 20.03
N CYS A 761 16.07 14.91 18.81
CA CYS A 761 17.33 14.20 18.63
C CYS A 761 18.55 15.16 18.63
N PRO A 762 19.40 15.16 19.68
CA PRO A 762 20.79 15.59 19.55
C PRO A 762 21.59 14.51 18.77
N PRO A 763 22.60 14.87 17.97
CA PRO A 763 23.61 13.91 17.56
C PRO A 763 24.49 13.54 18.77
N THR A 764 24.95 12.30 18.80
CA THR A 764 26.05 11.86 19.65
C THR A 764 27.37 12.51 19.20
N VAL A 765 27.57 13.78 19.54
CA VAL A 765 28.87 14.46 19.73
C VAL A 765 28.59 15.58 20.73
N GLU A 766 29.37 15.64 21.80
CA GLU A 766 29.34 16.69 22.82
C GLU A 766 29.24 18.08 22.18
N THR A 767 28.04 18.63 22.14
CA THR A 767 27.78 20.02 21.74
C THR A 767 26.68 20.53 22.66
N GLU A 768 26.94 21.70 23.23
CA GLU A 768 26.16 22.32 24.31
C GLU A 768 24.67 22.46 23.95
N GLU A 769 23.82 22.35 24.97
CA GLU A 769 22.35 22.32 24.91
C GLU A 769 21.66 23.54 24.25
N SER A 770 22.40 24.49 23.67
CA SER A 770 21.86 25.74 23.11
C SER A 770 21.60 25.75 21.59
N GLU A 771 21.98 24.71 20.85
CA GLU A 771 21.71 24.59 19.39
C GLU A 771 20.66 23.51 19.02
N VAL A 772 19.81 23.09 19.97
CA VAL A 772 19.03 21.83 19.88
C VAL A 772 17.59 21.99 19.36
N GLN A 773 17.31 22.91 18.43
CA GLN A 773 16.00 22.90 17.77
C GLN A 773 16.11 23.32 16.29
N GLN A 774 16.38 22.41 15.36
CA GLN A 774 16.42 22.73 13.91
C GLN A 774 15.86 21.64 12.99
N GLN A 775 14.73 21.00 13.33
CA GLN A 775 14.13 19.98 12.43
C GLN A 775 12.68 20.21 12.02
N LEU A 776 11.89 20.96 12.79
CA LEU A 776 10.59 21.50 12.35
C LEU A 776 10.68 22.99 12.07
N ASP A 777 9.82 23.52 11.20
CA ASP A 777 9.60 24.96 11.10
C ASP A 777 9.30 25.52 12.52
N PRO A 778 9.96 26.62 12.96
CA PRO A 778 9.67 27.26 14.24
C PRO A 778 8.18 27.47 14.54
N GLU A 779 7.32 27.56 13.52
CA GLU A 779 5.86 27.69 13.71
C GLU A 779 5.26 26.47 14.42
N TRP A 780 5.72 25.26 14.12
CA TRP A 780 5.14 24.02 14.67
C TRP A 780 5.67 23.70 16.07
N ARG A 781 6.90 24.08 16.40
CA ARG A 781 7.52 23.71 17.69
C ARG A 781 6.84 24.30 18.92
N ASN A 782 6.19 25.45 18.76
CA ASN A 782 5.47 26.10 19.84
C ASN A 782 4.02 25.60 20.00
N GLU A 783 3.51 24.87 18.99
CA GLU A 783 2.18 24.24 19.02
C GLU A 783 2.23 22.79 19.52
N LEU A 784 3.36 22.11 19.26
CA LEU A 784 3.65 20.72 19.64
C LEU A 784 4.22 20.61 21.06
#